data_AF-A0A7S1PG27-F1
#
_entry.id   AF-A0A7S1PG27-F1
#
_cell.length_a   1.000
_cell.length_b   1.000
_cell.length_c   1.000
_cell.angle_alpha   90.00
_cell.angle_beta   90.00
_cell.angle_gamma   90.00
#
_symmetry.space_group_name_H-M   'P 1'
#
loop_
_entity.id
_entity.type
_entity.pdbx_description
1 polymer ?
#
loop_
_entity_poly.entity_id
_entity_poly.type
_entity_poly.pdbx_seq_one_letter_code
_entity_poly.pdbx_strand_id
1 'polypeptide(L)'
;MPLVPPNLNLSLIHSTSSQILYSALSGQSNQYSKQFGSSSASIDTESLEEKKQHAKQLGQNLPGNDNQGNELTQDDPNQEKEKSKQPTKIATPAPTNQKILILQTNFLTHVTRLLNRQQLQELEIVDIFYLDALNDIQLPPLKKQQKKKKNTDQVTQEATPPSTQAPPYQNIYFICQPDLRLLKHVLDLVHKLREKERSEKRPSKIRLFLYIVPRITFIVKKVLSESEYGLNDIVLRELPIDLLSLDSDLLSMELNGCYKQCHLDGDFSSLYFVARSIMKLQSIYGVIPHVRAKGDHSVAITKMIQRMQRLAGSEKLDMPSSIHSLILLDRAVDLITPFRTQLNYEGLIDEVFGIENGLFEPRFKPCIPSGKKMVVLDFADRIFDEIRNFNIGFVGSRLKERAKQIGAWMNKKDSLRNATVSEIANYTRLLPQISEDKTNLEMHINIVQKLTSIISEREFRKRMESEQDAMTLSSRDRDSCLKYVEECIFKQEPLSKVLRILCLVSIVNNGLSVKKYQNLRSEILQSYGIEVSIALNNLHEMGLFTYYDSPTVRDINWKQIKSTFDLIHEAITDEFDLHQLFGSYAPLSVKLISTMASSGLQPSLSLLPGAQAQHDQKAKMRTNDKVCLVYFIGGVTRAEMSAIRCLNLQRGAEEPLYVIATTNVINGYDFVRPAFSGDQLKRDLQTMSAGEFHV
;
A
#
# COMPACT_ATOMS: atom_id res chain seq x y z
N MET A 1 2.20 -40.79 -15.07
CA MET A 1 3.45 -41.01 -14.32
C MET A 1 4.53 -41.38 -15.32
N PRO A 2 5.66 -40.67 -15.33
CA PRO A 2 6.72 -40.95 -14.36
C PRO A 2 7.28 -39.72 -13.62
N LEU A 3 7.62 -40.01 -12.36
CA LEU A 3 8.67 -39.50 -11.46
C LEU A 3 9.39 -38.16 -11.78
N VAL A 4 9.16 -37.21 -10.87
CA VAL A 4 9.90 -35.96 -10.67
C VAL A 4 11.27 -36.25 -10.03
N PRO A 5 12.39 -35.72 -10.55
CA PRO A 5 13.65 -35.72 -9.81
C PRO A 5 13.73 -34.53 -8.84
N PRO A 6 14.28 -34.71 -7.63
CA PRO A 6 14.56 -33.62 -6.70
C PRO A 6 15.93 -33.03 -7.06
N ASN A 7 16.00 -31.75 -7.41
CA ASN A 7 17.17 -30.85 -7.27
C ASN A 7 16.89 -29.51 -7.97
N LEU A 8 16.30 -28.56 -7.25
CA LEU A 8 16.30 -27.15 -7.65
C LEU A 8 17.68 -26.56 -7.35
N ASN A 9 18.48 -26.36 -8.39
CA ASN A 9 19.83 -25.82 -8.29
C ASN A 9 19.77 -24.29 -8.09
N LEU A 10 19.87 -23.85 -6.83
CA LEU A 10 19.86 -22.44 -6.37
C LEU A 10 21.08 -21.59 -6.81
N SER A 11 21.95 -22.12 -7.68
CA SER A 11 23.20 -21.48 -8.11
C SER A 11 23.05 -20.52 -9.30
N LEU A 12 21.94 -20.56 -10.04
CA LEU A 12 21.71 -19.71 -11.22
C LEU A 12 21.15 -18.31 -10.94
N ILE A 13 20.91 -17.96 -9.67
CA ILE A 13 20.36 -16.64 -9.28
C ILE A 13 21.48 -15.60 -9.06
N HIS A 14 22.76 -15.99 -9.17
CA HIS A 14 23.83 -15.26 -8.46
C HIS A 14 24.64 -14.21 -9.22
N SER A 15 24.52 -14.02 -10.55
CA SER A 15 25.44 -13.09 -11.24
C SER A 15 24.84 -12.14 -12.28
N THR A 16 23.70 -12.46 -12.88
CA THR A 16 23.11 -11.62 -13.95
C THR A 16 21.98 -10.72 -13.46
N SER A 17 21.19 -11.14 -12.48
CA SER A 17 20.00 -10.40 -12.04
C SER A 17 20.31 -9.07 -11.35
N SER A 18 21.31 -9.00 -10.47
CA SER A 18 21.63 -7.76 -9.74
C SER A 18 22.28 -6.69 -10.63
N GLN A 19 23.11 -7.07 -11.60
CA GLN A 19 23.73 -6.11 -12.53
C GLN A 19 22.75 -5.63 -13.61
N ILE A 20 21.82 -6.48 -14.05
CA ILE A 20 20.77 -6.11 -15.01
C ILE A 20 19.70 -5.23 -14.35
N LEU A 21 19.34 -5.47 -13.08
CA LEU A 21 18.42 -4.60 -12.34
C LEU A 21 19.01 -3.20 -12.09
N TYR A 22 20.29 -3.11 -11.74
CA TYR A 22 20.95 -1.83 -11.47
C TYR A 22 21.19 -1.02 -12.75
N SER A 23 21.54 -1.66 -13.87
CA SER A 23 21.67 -0.99 -15.17
C SER A 23 20.33 -0.62 -15.81
N ALA A 24 19.28 -1.44 -15.62
CA ALA A 24 17.94 -1.16 -16.13
C ALA A 24 17.22 -0.02 -15.39
N LEU A 25 17.57 0.23 -14.12
CA LEU A 25 16.97 1.30 -13.30
C LEU A 25 17.77 2.61 -13.35
N SER A 26 19.03 2.59 -13.80
CA SER A 26 19.92 3.78 -13.78
C SER A 26 20.07 4.50 -15.12
N GLY A 27 19.38 4.08 -16.19
CA GLY A 27 19.36 4.80 -17.48
C GLY A 27 20.71 4.94 -18.20
N GLN A 28 21.75 4.19 -17.80
CA GLN A 28 23.03 4.20 -18.51
C GLN A 28 23.10 3.11 -19.57
N SER A 29 22.65 3.43 -20.79
CA SER A 29 23.05 2.68 -21.99
C SER A 29 23.26 3.62 -23.17
N ASN A 30 24.45 4.19 -23.28
CA ASN A 30 24.95 4.74 -24.54
C ASN A 30 26.48 4.75 -24.54
N GLN A 31 27.11 3.58 -24.68
CA GLN A 31 28.47 3.49 -25.22
C GLN A 31 28.96 2.07 -25.59
N TYR A 32 28.10 1.13 -26.01
CA TYR A 32 28.59 -0.13 -26.60
C TYR A 32 27.67 -0.62 -27.72
N SER A 33 27.71 0.07 -28.86
CA SER A 33 27.17 -0.45 -30.12
C SER A 33 27.90 0.16 -31.33
N LYS A 34 29.20 -0.10 -31.43
CA LYS A 34 29.95 -0.03 -32.69
C LYS A 34 31.02 -1.12 -32.68
N GLN A 35 30.63 -2.31 -33.09
CA GLN A 35 31.40 -3.21 -33.95
C GLN A 35 30.67 -4.56 -34.04
N PHE A 36 30.75 -5.14 -35.23
CA PHE A 36 30.24 -6.46 -35.65
C PHE A 36 28.80 -6.52 -36.15
N GLY A 37 28.68 -6.18 -37.44
CA GLY A 37 27.69 -6.77 -38.32
C GLY A 37 28.09 -8.16 -38.82
N SER A 38 27.05 -8.90 -39.22
CA SER A 38 26.97 -10.12 -40.05
C SER A 38 28.24 -10.70 -40.70
N SER A 39 28.50 -12.01 -40.50
CA SER A 39 28.30 -13.09 -41.50
C SER A 39 29.14 -14.35 -41.19
N SER A 40 28.51 -15.52 -41.31
CA SER A 40 29.01 -16.89 -41.59
C SER A 40 30.52 -17.18 -41.68
N ALA A 41 31.00 -18.19 -40.94
CA ALA A 41 31.59 -19.45 -41.46
C ALA A 41 32.45 -20.20 -40.41
N SER A 42 32.37 -21.53 -40.48
CA SER A 42 33.19 -22.65 -39.98
C SER A 42 34.59 -22.45 -39.36
N ILE A 43 34.80 -23.18 -38.24
CA ILE A 43 35.94 -24.04 -37.83
C ILE A 43 37.36 -23.46 -37.88
N ASP A 44 38.06 -23.35 -36.72
CA ASP A 44 39.23 -24.20 -36.36
C ASP A 44 39.90 -23.76 -35.03
N THR A 45 40.46 -24.76 -34.35
CA THR A 45 41.24 -24.71 -33.10
C THR A 45 42.66 -24.19 -33.31
N GLU A 46 43.17 -23.27 -32.48
CA GLU A 46 44.54 -23.33 -31.89
C GLU A 46 44.91 -22.11 -31.03
N SER A 47 45.88 -22.36 -30.13
CA SER A 47 46.81 -21.47 -29.42
C SER A 47 46.33 -20.60 -28.25
N LEU A 48 46.08 -21.30 -27.14
CA LEU A 48 46.20 -20.80 -25.78
C LEU A 48 47.69 -20.67 -25.37
N GLU A 49 48.47 -19.73 -25.92
CA GLU A 49 49.88 -19.57 -25.48
C GLU A 49 50.54 -18.18 -25.59
N GLU A 50 49.82 -17.09 -25.88
CA GLU A 50 50.47 -15.77 -26.10
C GLU A 50 50.09 -14.62 -25.14
N LYS A 51 49.52 -14.89 -23.95
CA LYS A 51 49.24 -13.81 -22.96
C LYS A 51 49.82 -14.02 -21.57
N LYS A 52 51.02 -14.64 -21.51
CA LYS A 52 51.83 -14.72 -20.28
C LYS A 52 53.14 -13.92 -20.30
N GLN A 53 53.37 -13.06 -21.29
CA GLN A 53 54.57 -12.22 -21.36
C GLN A 53 54.22 -10.76 -21.65
N HIS A 54 53.72 -10.02 -20.65
CA HIS A 54 53.79 -8.56 -20.67
C HIS A 54 53.64 -7.92 -19.28
N ALA A 55 54.28 -8.52 -18.27
CA ALA A 55 54.39 -7.93 -16.93
C ALA A 55 55.79 -8.20 -16.34
N LYS A 56 56.82 -7.60 -16.96
CA LYS A 56 58.17 -7.45 -16.39
C LYS A 56 58.93 -6.43 -17.23
N GLN A 57 59.08 -5.22 -16.70
CA GLN A 57 60.24 -4.31 -16.83
C GLN A 57 59.78 -2.85 -16.70
N LEU A 58 60.11 -2.22 -15.56
CA LEU A 58 60.85 -0.94 -15.46
C LEU A 58 60.76 -0.38 -14.01
N GLY A 59 61.81 -0.59 -13.22
CA GLY A 59 62.37 0.42 -12.30
C GLY A 59 63.55 1.12 -13.00
N GLN A 60 64.18 2.20 -12.58
CA GLN A 60 64.40 2.86 -11.28
C GLN A 60 64.80 4.34 -11.53
N ASN A 61 64.66 5.24 -10.54
CA ASN A 61 65.74 6.09 -9.99
C ASN A 61 65.24 7.12 -8.94
N LEU A 62 65.98 7.22 -7.83
CA LEU A 62 65.87 8.05 -6.60
C LEU A 62 66.65 9.40 -6.75
N PRO A 63 66.89 10.31 -5.73
CA PRO A 63 66.71 10.22 -4.26
C PRO A 63 66.26 11.51 -3.49
N GLY A 64 66.11 11.39 -2.15
CA GLY A 64 66.15 12.53 -1.20
C GLY A 64 65.58 12.25 0.21
N ASN A 65 66.45 11.93 1.17
CA ASN A 65 66.20 11.67 2.60
C ASN A 65 65.95 12.95 3.43
N ASP A 66 65.21 12.85 4.55
CA ASP A 66 65.78 13.04 5.89
C ASP A 66 64.86 12.57 7.04
N ASN A 67 65.52 11.99 8.05
CA ASN A 67 65.02 11.20 9.18
C ASN A 67 64.86 12.01 10.48
N GLN A 68 64.02 11.50 11.40
CA GLN A 68 64.23 11.28 12.85
C GLN A 68 62.85 10.94 13.48
N GLY A 69 62.59 9.90 14.27
CA GLY A 69 63.37 8.90 15.01
C GLY A 69 62.69 8.65 16.37
N ASN A 70 62.07 7.48 16.61
CA ASN A 70 62.25 6.52 17.73
C ASN A 70 60.88 5.88 18.04
N GLU A 71 60.69 4.64 18.50
CA GLU A 71 61.55 3.52 18.90
C GLU A 71 60.71 2.22 18.88
N LEU A 72 61.40 1.08 18.80
CA LEU A 72 60.92 -0.27 18.57
C LEU A 72 60.37 -1.00 19.82
N THR A 73 59.41 -1.90 19.61
CA THR A 73 59.49 -3.30 20.07
C THR A 73 58.69 -4.21 19.14
N GLN A 74 59.34 -5.29 18.69
CA GLN A 74 58.84 -6.37 17.82
C GLN A 74 57.93 -7.34 18.59
N ASP A 75 56.94 -7.94 17.92
CA ASP A 75 56.83 -9.41 17.79
C ASP A 75 55.69 -9.84 16.84
N ASP A 76 55.96 -10.96 16.16
CA ASP A 76 55.35 -11.51 14.93
C ASP A 76 53.89 -12.02 15.06
N PRO A 77 53.13 -12.10 13.94
CA PRO A 77 51.72 -12.45 13.89
C PRO A 77 51.51 -13.95 13.58
N ASN A 78 50.66 -14.63 14.34
CA ASN A 78 49.78 -15.74 13.90
C ASN A 78 49.16 -16.44 15.11
N GLN A 79 47.86 -16.21 15.36
CA GLN A 79 46.92 -17.18 15.96
C GLN A 79 45.52 -16.52 16.12
N GLU A 80 44.78 -16.39 15.02
CA GLU A 80 43.32 -16.23 15.12
C GLU A 80 42.70 -17.60 15.41
N LYS A 81 42.29 -17.80 16.67
CA LYS A 81 41.40 -18.89 17.08
C LYS A 81 39.97 -18.55 16.66
N GLU A 82 39.40 -19.43 15.84
CA GLU A 82 37.96 -19.57 15.61
C GLU A 82 37.19 -19.52 16.94
N LYS A 83 36.43 -18.44 17.15
CA LYS A 83 35.33 -18.44 18.13
C LYS A 83 34.03 -18.72 17.40
N SER A 84 33.46 -19.85 17.76
CA SER A 84 32.14 -20.35 17.40
C SER A 84 31.06 -19.25 17.46
N LYS A 85 30.46 -18.98 16.29
CA LYS A 85 29.23 -18.19 16.18
C LYS A 85 28.08 -18.95 16.84
N GLN A 86 27.64 -18.49 18.00
CA GLN A 86 26.38 -18.89 18.61
C GLN A 86 25.21 -18.51 17.69
N PRO A 87 24.11 -19.29 17.67
CA PRO A 87 22.95 -19.00 16.84
C PRO A 87 22.31 -17.69 17.28
N THR A 88 22.16 -16.79 16.33
CA THR A 88 21.43 -15.52 16.42
C THR A 88 20.08 -15.74 17.10
N LYS A 89 19.88 -15.05 18.23
CA LYS A 89 18.61 -14.99 18.94
C LYS A 89 17.52 -14.56 17.94
N ILE A 90 16.39 -15.27 17.99
CA ILE A 90 15.14 -14.93 17.30
C ILE A 90 14.88 -13.44 17.57
N ALA A 91 14.87 -12.63 16.52
CA ALA A 91 14.60 -11.20 16.62
C ALA A 91 13.23 -11.00 17.24
N THR A 92 13.21 -10.58 18.50
CA THR A 92 12.03 -9.96 19.10
C THR A 92 11.74 -8.67 18.33
N PRO A 93 10.46 -8.37 18.01
CA PRO A 93 10.12 -7.12 17.34
C PRO A 93 10.65 -5.92 18.15
N ALA A 94 11.16 -4.90 17.46
CA ALA A 94 11.75 -3.73 18.07
C ALA A 94 10.79 -3.11 19.12
N PRO A 95 11.30 -2.52 20.22
CA PRO A 95 10.46 -1.95 21.30
C PRO A 95 9.43 -0.90 20.84
N THR A 96 9.62 -0.31 19.66
CA THR A 96 8.67 0.55 18.96
C THR A 96 7.34 -0.14 18.64
N ASN A 97 7.36 -1.43 18.28
CA ASN A 97 6.16 -2.20 17.91
C ASN A 97 5.22 -2.46 19.09
N GLN A 98 5.74 -2.52 20.32
CA GLN A 98 4.90 -2.74 21.51
C GLN A 98 4.02 -1.53 21.86
N LYS A 99 4.49 -0.30 21.60
CA LYS A 99 3.75 0.93 21.94
C LYS A 99 2.62 1.21 20.95
N ILE A 100 2.90 0.98 19.67
CA ILE A 100 1.93 1.00 18.58
C ILE A 100 0.83 -0.04 18.86
N LEU A 101 1.21 -1.27 19.19
CA LEU A 101 0.29 -2.36 19.53
C LEU A 101 -0.64 -2.01 20.71
N ILE A 102 -0.20 -1.19 21.68
CA ILE A 102 -1.06 -0.76 22.81
C ILE A 102 -2.17 0.20 22.36
N LEU A 103 -1.85 1.21 21.54
CA LEU A 103 -2.85 2.13 20.98
C LEU A 103 -3.88 1.35 20.13
N GLN A 104 -3.39 0.36 19.38
CA GLN A 104 -4.23 -0.47 18.53
C GLN A 104 -5.05 -1.51 19.30
N THR A 105 -4.48 -2.18 20.31
CA THR A 105 -5.21 -3.14 21.14
C THR A 105 -6.38 -2.43 21.82
N ASN A 106 -6.17 -1.20 22.29
CA ASN A 106 -7.23 -0.37 22.85
C ASN A 106 -8.30 0.00 21.81
N PHE A 107 -7.88 0.32 20.59
CA PHE A 107 -8.77 0.61 19.46
C PHE A 107 -9.61 -0.62 19.05
N LEU A 108 -8.95 -1.75 18.81
CA LEU A 108 -9.57 -3.03 18.44
C LEU A 108 -10.52 -3.50 19.52
N THR A 109 -10.11 -3.45 20.79
CA THR A 109 -10.97 -3.78 21.94
C THR A 109 -12.21 -2.89 21.97
N HIS A 110 -12.11 -1.61 21.61
CA HIS A 110 -13.25 -0.70 21.54
C HIS A 110 -14.21 -1.07 20.39
N VAL A 111 -13.67 -1.36 19.19
CA VAL A 111 -14.48 -1.81 18.04
C VAL A 111 -15.14 -3.16 18.31
N THR A 112 -14.40 -4.14 18.82
CA THR A 112 -14.94 -5.45 19.23
C THR A 112 -16.00 -5.31 20.32
N ARG A 113 -15.85 -4.40 21.29
CA ARG A 113 -16.90 -4.09 22.28
C ARG A 113 -18.13 -3.44 21.64
N LEU A 114 -17.97 -2.57 20.65
CA LEU A 114 -19.09 -1.97 19.91
C LEU A 114 -19.86 -3.05 19.12
N LEU A 115 -19.14 -3.95 18.43
CA LEU A 115 -19.73 -5.06 17.69
C LEU A 115 -20.42 -6.06 18.63
N ASN A 116 -19.81 -6.40 19.77
CA ASN A 116 -20.37 -7.30 20.78
C ASN A 116 -21.61 -6.70 21.48
N ARG A 117 -21.64 -5.38 21.72
CA ARG A 117 -22.82 -4.69 22.29
C ARG A 117 -24.03 -4.72 21.34
N GLN A 118 -23.83 -4.87 20.04
CA GLN A 118 -24.89 -4.85 19.02
C GLN A 118 -25.49 -6.24 18.71
N GLN A 119 -25.05 -7.32 19.40
CA GLN A 119 -25.59 -8.69 19.26
C GLN A 119 -25.71 -9.20 17.81
N LEU A 120 -24.67 -8.98 17.00
CA LEU A 120 -24.60 -9.46 15.61
C LEU A 120 -24.36 -10.98 15.55
N GLN A 121 -25.38 -11.80 15.83
CA GLN A 121 -25.21 -13.26 15.96
C GLN A 121 -25.49 -14.07 14.67
N GLU A 122 -26.15 -13.51 13.65
CA GLU A 122 -26.35 -14.15 12.34
C GLU A 122 -26.41 -13.10 11.23
N LEU A 123 -25.34 -12.92 10.45
CA LEU A 123 -25.20 -11.88 9.42
C LEU A 123 -25.47 -12.46 8.02
N GLU A 124 -26.57 -12.09 7.39
CA GLU A 124 -26.72 -12.19 5.93
C GLU A 124 -26.36 -10.83 5.34
N ILE A 125 -25.19 -10.76 4.72
CA ILE A 125 -24.44 -9.55 4.37
C ILE A 125 -24.75 -9.14 2.93
N VAL A 126 -25.00 -7.85 2.71
CA VAL A 126 -25.38 -7.32 1.40
C VAL A 126 -24.45 -6.22 0.88
N ASP A 127 -23.46 -5.77 1.66
CA ASP A 127 -22.46 -4.86 1.11
C ASP A 127 -21.02 -5.25 1.49
N ILE A 128 -20.16 -5.06 0.51
CA ILE A 128 -18.92 -5.82 0.23
C ILE A 128 -17.68 -5.01 0.65
N PHE A 129 -17.79 -3.67 0.76
CA PHE A 129 -16.59 -2.82 0.89
C PHE A 129 -16.05 -2.66 2.31
N TYR A 130 -16.90 -2.67 3.34
CA TYR A 130 -16.43 -2.50 4.73
C TYR A 130 -16.09 -3.84 5.41
N LEU A 131 -16.60 -4.96 4.88
CA LEU A 131 -16.45 -6.26 5.54
C LEU A 131 -15.16 -6.99 5.20
N ASP A 132 -14.56 -6.77 4.03
CA ASP A 132 -13.21 -7.28 3.78
C ASP A 132 -12.22 -6.64 4.77
N ALA A 133 -12.30 -5.32 4.96
CA ALA A 133 -11.51 -4.61 5.97
C ALA A 133 -11.88 -4.96 7.44
N LEU A 134 -13.10 -5.45 7.70
CA LEU A 134 -13.50 -5.98 9.02
C LEU A 134 -13.17 -7.47 9.20
N ASN A 135 -12.95 -8.24 8.13
CA ASN A 135 -12.49 -9.63 8.21
C ASN A 135 -11.04 -9.70 8.71
N ASP A 136 -10.23 -8.67 8.42
CA ASP A 136 -8.88 -8.48 8.96
C ASP A 136 -8.86 -8.24 10.47
N ILE A 137 -9.95 -7.70 11.02
CA ILE A 137 -10.19 -7.72 12.47
C ILE A 137 -10.59 -9.16 12.80
N GLN A 138 -9.63 -10.00 13.21
CA GLN A 138 -9.88 -11.36 13.68
C GLN A 138 -11.01 -11.40 14.71
N LEU A 139 -12.25 -11.53 14.25
CA LEU A 139 -13.39 -11.80 15.09
C LEU A 139 -13.20 -13.23 15.59
N PRO A 140 -13.36 -13.49 16.91
CA PRO A 140 -13.22 -14.83 17.43
C PRO A 140 -14.11 -15.78 16.61
N PRO A 141 -13.62 -16.98 16.25
CA PRO A 141 -14.33 -17.85 15.33
C PRO A 141 -15.73 -18.14 15.86
N LEU A 142 -16.74 -17.61 15.15
CA LEU A 142 -18.13 -17.97 15.38
C LEU A 142 -18.24 -19.46 15.05
N LYS A 143 -18.50 -20.28 16.08
CA LYS A 143 -18.60 -21.73 15.99
C LYS A 143 -19.63 -22.09 14.91
N LYS A 144 -19.17 -22.39 13.69
CA LYS A 144 -19.97 -23.15 12.72
C LYS A 144 -20.24 -24.50 13.38
N GLN A 145 -21.46 -24.72 13.85
CA GLN A 145 -21.90 -26.06 14.23
C GLN A 145 -21.85 -26.93 12.98
N GLN A 146 -20.74 -27.65 12.81
CA GLN A 146 -20.67 -28.76 11.87
C GLN A 146 -21.75 -29.76 12.29
N LYS A 147 -22.80 -29.91 11.48
CA LYS A 147 -23.66 -31.09 11.53
C LYS A 147 -22.78 -32.30 11.21
N LYS A 148 -22.26 -32.94 12.26
CA LYS A 148 -21.65 -34.28 12.14
C LYS A 148 -22.71 -35.23 11.62
N LYS A 149 -22.52 -35.79 10.43
CA LYS A 149 -23.18 -37.04 10.02
C LYS A 149 -22.72 -38.11 11.01
N LYS A 150 -23.60 -38.52 11.92
CA LYS A 150 -23.42 -39.76 12.68
C LYS A 150 -23.89 -40.91 11.79
N ASN A 151 -22.98 -41.82 11.45
CA ASN A 151 -23.34 -43.19 11.10
C ASN A 151 -23.93 -43.85 12.36
N THR A 152 -25.01 -44.57 12.14
CA THR A 152 -25.73 -45.40 13.10
C THR A 152 -24.82 -46.50 13.64
N ASP A 153 -24.83 -46.73 14.97
CA ASP A 153 -25.17 -48.03 15.55
C ASP A 153 -25.24 -47.98 17.09
N GLN A 154 -26.31 -48.60 17.60
CA GLN A 154 -26.58 -49.12 18.96
C GLN A 154 -26.87 -48.15 20.15
N VAL A 155 -28.18 -48.08 20.45
CA VAL A 155 -28.88 -48.23 21.74
C VAL A 155 -28.14 -47.86 23.04
N THR A 156 -28.58 -46.76 23.67
CA THR A 156 -29.16 -46.76 25.04
C THR A 156 -29.92 -45.45 25.25
N GLN A 157 -31.12 -45.57 25.83
CA GLN A 157 -32.03 -44.46 26.13
C GLN A 157 -31.53 -43.64 27.32
N GLU A 158 -31.19 -42.38 27.09
CA GLU A 158 -31.22 -41.34 28.12
C GLU A 158 -31.95 -40.12 27.55
N ALA A 159 -32.98 -39.68 28.28
CA ALA A 159 -33.85 -38.58 27.91
C ALA A 159 -33.05 -37.27 27.78
N THR A 160 -32.99 -36.75 26.56
CA THR A 160 -32.48 -35.41 26.26
C THR A 160 -33.61 -34.40 26.54
N PRO A 161 -33.33 -33.24 27.19
CA PRO A 161 -34.31 -32.18 27.31
C PRO A 161 -34.64 -31.60 25.92
N PRO A 162 -35.85 -31.04 25.73
CA PRO A 162 -36.34 -30.68 24.42
C PRO A 162 -35.46 -29.61 23.78
N SER A 163 -35.20 -29.85 22.49
CA SER A 163 -34.58 -28.97 21.50
C SER A 163 -34.71 -27.48 21.79
N THR A 164 -33.59 -26.77 21.80
CA THR A 164 -33.53 -25.33 21.50
C THR A 164 -34.25 -25.11 20.17
N GLN A 165 -35.45 -24.55 20.23
CA GLN A 165 -36.22 -24.14 19.06
C GLN A 165 -35.39 -23.14 18.26
N ALA A 166 -35.30 -23.34 16.94
CA ALA A 166 -34.71 -22.34 16.05
C ALA A 166 -35.43 -21.00 16.25
N PRO A 167 -34.72 -19.86 16.22
CA PRO A 167 -35.34 -18.56 16.48
C PRO A 167 -36.52 -18.33 15.52
N PRO A 168 -37.62 -17.70 16.00
CA PRO A 168 -38.82 -17.48 15.18
C PRO A 168 -38.63 -16.48 14.04
N TYR A 169 -37.45 -15.87 13.94
CA TYR A 169 -37.08 -14.87 12.94
C TYR A 169 -35.72 -15.18 12.33
N GLN A 170 -35.59 -14.95 11.02
CA GLN A 170 -34.29 -14.81 10.35
C GLN A 170 -33.90 -13.33 10.38
N ASN A 171 -32.74 -13.01 10.98
CA ASN A 171 -32.23 -11.64 11.00
C ASN A 171 -31.27 -11.43 9.82
N ILE A 172 -31.46 -10.35 9.07
CA ILE A 172 -30.61 -9.95 7.94
C ILE A 172 -30.04 -8.57 8.22
N TYR A 173 -28.74 -8.41 7.97
CA TYR A 173 -27.97 -7.24 8.39
C TYR A 173 -27.28 -6.61 7.18
N PHE A 174 -27.73 -5.43 6.81
CA PHE A 174 -27.09 -4.56 5.83
C PHE A 174 -26.13 -3.62 6.55
N ILE A 175 -24.91 -3.46 6.04
CA ILE A 175 -23.94 -2.48 6.51
C ILE A 175 -23.49 -1.70 5.30
N CYS A 176 -23.70 -0.38 5.23
CA CYS A 176 -23.21 0.40 4.11
C CYS A 176 -22.84 1.84 4.51
N GLN A 177 -22.13 2.53 3.63
CA GLN A 177 -21.89 3.97 3.75
C GLN A 177 -23.16 4.75 3.40
N PRO A 178 -23.29 6.02 3.85
CA PRO A 178 -24.42 6.88 3.51
C PRO A 178 -24.39 7.36 2.03
N ASP A 179 -24.22 6.44 1.09
CA ASP A 179 -24.20 6.67 -0.36
C ASP A 179 -25.54 6.25 -0.99
N LEU A 180 -26.09 7.11 -1.85
CA LEU A 180 -27.40 6.91 -2.47
C LEU A 180 -27.48 5.66 -3.35
N ARG A 181 -26.39 5.28 -4.03
CA ARG A 181 -26.34 4.10 -4.90
C ARG A 181 -26.38 2.84 -4.06
N LEU A 182 -25.62 2.81 -2.96
CA LEU A 182 -25.65 1.70 -2.01
C LEU A 182 -27.02 1.56 -1.34
N LEU A 183 -27.62 2.68 -0.90
CA LEU A 183 -28.97 2.67 -0.32
C LEU A 183 -30.01 2.14 -1.32
N LYS A 184 -29.93 2.53 -2.59
CA LYS A 184 -30.81 2.00 -3.63
C LYS A 184 -30.63 0.49 -3.78
N HIS A 185 -29.39 0.00 -3.81
CA HIS A 185 -29.11 -1.43 -3.90
C HIS A 185 -29.65 -2.21 -2.69
N VAL A 186 -29.47 -1.68 -1.48
CA VAL A 186 -30.05 -2.24 -0.26
C VAL A 186 -31.57 -2.34 -0.41
N LEU A 187 -32.24 -1.28 -0.85
CA LEU A 187 -33.69 -1.28 -1.05
C LEU A 187 -34.16 -2.29 -2.10
N ASP A 188 -33.43 -2.45 -3.21
CA ASP A 188 -33.72 -3.46 -4.24
C ASP A 188 -33.62 -4.90 -3.67
N LEU A 189 -32.68 -5.14 -2.75
CA LEU A 189 -32.53 -6.43 -2.09
C LEU A 189 -33.59 -6.66 -1.01
N VAL A 190 -33.94 -5.62 -0.27
CA VAL A 190 -35.09 -5.64 0.66
C VAL A 190 -36.36 -6.01 -0.09
N HIS A 191 -36.61 -5.43 -1.27
CA HIS A 191 -37.75 -5.76 -2.14
C HIS A 191 -37.78 -7.26 -2.45
N LYS A 192 -36.68 -7.81 -2.99
CA LYS A 192 -36.56 -9.24 -3.33
C LYS A 192 -36.75 -10.16 -2.13
N LEU A 193 -36.24 -9.79 -0.95
CA LEU A 193 -36.40 -10.55 0.29
C LEU A 193 -37.87 -10.57 0.74
N ARG A 194 -38.57 -9.43 0.63
CA ARG A 194 -40.00 -9.33 0.97
C ARG A 194 -40.88 -10.08 -0.02
N GLU A 195 -40.56 -10.08 -1.31
CA GLU A 195 -41.25 -10.92 -2.31
C GLU A 195 -41.07 -12.42 -2.02
N LYS A 196 -39.86 -12.83 -1.66
CA LYS A 196 -39.58 -14.21 -1.26
C LYS A 196 -40.36 -14.60 0.00
N GLU A 197 -40.38 -13.75 1.01
CA GLU A 197 -41.16 -13.96 2.25
C GLU A 197 -42.66 -14.08 1.96
N ARG A 198 -43.21 -13.33 0.98
CA ARG A 198 -44.62 -13.44 0.57
C ARG A 198 -44.95 -14.70 -0.24
N SER A 199 -43.98 -15.24 -0.99
CA SER A 199 -44.20 -16.39 -1.90
C SER A 199 -44.00 -17.76 -1.24
N GLU A 200 -43.33 -17.83 -0.07
CA GLU A 200 -43.12 -19.08 0.65
C GLU A 200 -44.38 -19.53 1.44
N LYS A 201 -44.76 -20.81 1.32
CA LYS A 201 -45.92 -21.40 2.03
C LYS A 201 -45.77 -21.46 3.57
N ARG A 202 -44.54 -21.32 4.08
CA ARG A 202 -44.19 -21.25 5.51
C ARG A 202 -43.05 -20.25 5.69
N PRO A 203 -43.32 -18.94 5.67
CA PRO A 203 -42.25 -17.95 5.72
C PRO A 203 -41.63 -17.91 7.11
N SER A 204 -40.31 -18.06 7.18
CA SER A 204 -39.55 -17.57 8.33
C SER A 204 -39.72 -16.05 8.37
N LYS A 205 -40.22 -15.47 9.47
CA LYS A 205 -40.38 -14.01 9.54
C LYS A 205 -39.01 -13.34 9.44
N ILE A 206 -38.82 -12.43 8.49
CA ILE A 206 -37.53 -11.80 8.24
C ILE A 206 -37.45 -10.44 8.91
N ARG A 207 -36.46 -10.24 9.77
CA ARG A 207 -36.15 -8.93 10.37
C ARG A 207 -34.92 -8.31 9.72
N LEU A 208 -35.08 -7.10 9.21
CA LEU A 208 -34.05 -6.39 8.45
C LEU A 208 -33.41 -5.30 9.32
N PHE A 209 -32.08 -5.25 9.34
CA PHE A 209 -31.31 -4.22 10.05
C PHE A 209 -30.39 -3.50 9.06
N LEU A 210 -30.39 -2.18 9.07
CA LEU A 210 -29.48 -1.36 8.26
C LEU A 210 -28.56 -0.55 9.16
N TYR A 211 -27.28 -0.87 9.15
CA TYR A 211 -26.22 -0.15 9.83
C TYR A 211 -25.52 0.80 8.87
N ILE A 212 -25.51 2.08 9.22
CA ILE A 212 -24.79 3.10 8.44
C ILE A 212 -23.45 3.40 9.11
N VAL A 213 -22.38 3.34 8.31
CA VAL A 213 -21.01 3.65 8.71
C VAL A 213 -20.52 4.94 8.03
N PRO A 214 -19.91 5.90 8.74
CA PRO A 214 -19.75 5.97 10.18
C PRO A 214 -20.98 6.58 10.89
N ARG A 215 -21.94 7.13 10.15
CA ARG A 215 -23.11 7.79 10.75
C ARG A 215 -24.34 7.82 9.87
N ILE A 216 -25.50 7.85 10.51
CA ILE A 216 -26.76 8.11 9.82
C ILE A 216 -26.78 9.58 9.39
N THR A 217 -26.98 9.81 8.09
CA THR A 217 -27.16 11.14 7.51
C THR A 217 -28.65 11.46 7.35
N PHE A 218 -28.99 12.73 7.17
CA PHE A 218 -30.37 13.13 6.89
C PHE A 218 -30.89 12.49 5.61
N ILE A 219 -30.05 12.39 4.57
CA ILE A 219 -30.42 11.79 3.29
C ILE A 219 -30.80 10.31 3.43
N VAL A 220 -30.10 9.53 4.27
CA VAL A 220 -30.48 8.13 4.56
C VAL A 220 -31.89 8.08 5.13
N LYS A 221 -32.19 8.91 6.13
CA LYS A 221 -33.52 8.94 6.75
C LYS A 221 -34.60 9.31 5.74
N LYS A 222 -34.33 10.31 4.89
CA LYS A 222 -35.25 10.78 3.86
C LYS A 222 -35.55 9.70 2.81
N VAL A 223 -34.50 9.06 2.27
CA VAL A 223 -34.63 7.96 1.30
C VAL A 223 -35.43 6.80 1.86
N LEU A 224 -35.20 6.43 3.13
CA LEU A 224 -35.98 5.38 3.78
C LEU A 224 -37.42 5.82 4.04
N SER A 225 -37.68 7.07 4.42
CA SER A 225 -39.06 7.54 4.65
C SER A 225 -39.89 7.63 3.37
N GLU A 226 -39.24 7.83 2.22
CA GLU A 226 -39.88 7.94 0.91
C GLU A 226 -39.95 6.58 0.17
N SER A 227 -39.34 5.52 0.71
CA SER A 227 -39.38 4.18 0.11
C SER A 227 -40.64 3.41 0.54
N GLU A 228 -41.00 2.37 -0.23
CA GLU A 228 -42.10 1.46 0.13
C GLU A 228 -41.81 0.67 1.42
N TYR A 229 -40.53 0.50 1.77
CA TYR A 229 -40.03 -0.32 2.88
C TYR A 229 -39.48 0.52 4.03
N GLY A 230 -40.15 1.61 4.38
CA GLY A 230 -39.57 2.63 5.27
C GLY A 230 -39.17 2.17 6.67
N LEU A 231 -39.06 3.09 7.63
CA LEU A 231 -38.53 2.80 8.98
C LEU A 231 -39.31 1.73 9.78
N ASN A 232 -40.48 1.31 9.30
CA ASN A 232 -41.26 0.22 9.87
C ASN A 232 -40.75 -1.18 9.45
N ASP A 233 -40.16 -1.30 8.26
CA ASP A 233 -39.66 -2.58 7.72
C ASP A 233 -38.17 -2.81 8.01
N ILE A 234 -37.41 -1.72 8.17
CA ILE A 234 -35.95 -1.76 8.35
C ILE A 234 -35.57 -1.09 9.67
N VAL A 235 -34.87 -1.83 10.53
CA VAL A 235 -34.29 -1.29 11.76
C VAL A 235 -33.01 -0.52 11.44
N LEU A 236 -33.12 0.80 11.34
CA LEU A 236 -31.98 1.68 11.09
C LEU A 236 -31.10 1.83 12.35
N ARG A 237 -29.79 1.67 12.19
CA ARG A 237 -28.76 1.80 13.22
C ARG A 237 -27.53 2.54 12.70
N GLU A 238 -26.82 3.16 13.62
CA GLU A 238 -25.54 3.80 13.36
C GLU A 238 -24.41 2.90 13.86
N LEU A 239 -23.36 2.76 13.06
CA LEU A 239 -22.12 2.08 13.45
C LEU A 239 -20.96 3.10 13.39
N PRO A 240 -20.58 3.71 14.53
CA PRO A 240 -19.64 4.83 14.58
C PRO A 240 -18.18 4.38 14.51
N ILE A 241 -17.85 3.63 13.47
CA ILE A 241 -16.48 3.23 13.12
C ILE A 241 -15.94 4.29 12.16
N ASP A 242 -15.06 5.17 12.66
CA ASP A 242 -14.49 6.25 11.84
C ASP A 242 -13.15 5.85 11.21
N LEU A 243 -12.27 5.18 11.97
CA LEU A 243 -10.98 4.65 11.49
C LEU A 243 -10.95 3.14 11.69
N LEU A 244 -10.28 2.42 10.82
CA LEU A 244 -9.98 0.99 10.90
C LEU A 244 -8.47 0.83 11.02
N SER A 245 -8.02 -0.07 11.88
CA SER A 245 -6.58 -0.38 11.99
C SER A 245 -6.26 -1.48 10.99
N LEU A 246 -5.74 -1.11 9.82
CA LEU A 246 -5.41 -2.07 8.76
C LEU A 246 -4.03 -2.71 8.97
N ASP A 247 -3.15 -2.03 9.70
CA ASP A 247 -1.81 -2.49 10.02
C ASP A 247 -1.39 -1.95 11.38
N SER A 248 -0.28 -2.44 11.91
CA SER A 248 0.44 -1.89 13.06
C SER A 248 0.50 -0.35 13.03
N ASP A 249 0.91 0.26 11.93
CA ASP A 249 1.12 1.71 11.84
C ASP A 249 0.13 2.44 10.92
N LEU A 250 -0.96 1.80 10.51
CA LEU A 250 -1.93 2.34 9.55
C LEU A 250 -3.37 2.35 10.08
N LEU A 251 -3.96 3.54 10.11
CA LEU A 251 -5.38 3.79 10.34
C LEU A 251 -6.04 4.29 9.04
N SER A 252 -7.09 3.62 8.56
CA SER A 252 -7.80 4.04 7.34
C SER A 252 -9.29 4.24 7.59
N MET A 253 -9.91 5.18 6.87
CA MET A 253 -11.38 5.32 6.90
C MET A 253 -12.08 4.41 5.87
N GLU A 254 -11.33 3.84 4.92
CA GLU A 254 -11.84 3.11 3.76
C GLU A 254 -12.91 3.92 2.98
N LEU A 255 -12.64 5.22 2.80
CA LEU A 255 -13.45 6.16 2.04
C LEU A 255 -12.87 6.33 0.63
N ASN A 256 -13.36 5.50 -0.29
CA ASN A 256 -13.01 5.57 -1.71
C ASN A 256 -13.45 6.92 -2.33
N GLY A 257 -12.64 7.44 -3.25
CA GLY A 257 -13.02 8.59 -4.08
C GLY A 257 -13.06 9.95 -3.37
N CYS A 258 -12.48 10.09 -2.17
CA CYS A 258 -12.43 11.37 -1.44
C CYS A 258 -11.88 12.52 -2.29
N TYR A 259 -10.86 12.25 -3.11
CA TYR A 259 -10.26 13.25 -3.99
C TYR A 259 -11.26 13.76 -5.05
N LYS A 260 -11.91 12.84 -5.78
CA LYS A 260 -12.94 13.17 -6.76
C LYS A 260 -14.11 13.92 -6.11
N GLN A 261 -14.60 13.44 -4.97
CA GLN A 261 -15.71 14.08 -4.25
C GLN A 261 -15.41 15.57 -3.98
N CYS A 262 -14.22 15.88 -3.48
CA CYS A 262 -13.86 17.24 -3.13
C CYS A 262 -13.53 18.12 -4.36
N HIS A 263 -12.84 17.57 -5.37
CA HIS A 263 -12.32 18.34 -6.50
C HIS A 263 -13.22 18.36 -7.74
N LEU A 264 -14.21 17.46 -7.83
CA LEU A 264 -15.13 17.38 -8.96
C LEU A 264 -16.58 17.53 -8.51
N ASP A 265 -17.01 16.74 -7.52
CA ASP A 265 -18.43 16.65 -7.15
C ASP A 265 -18.87 17.79 -6.21
N GLY A 266 -17.91 18.54 -5.62
CA GLY A 266 -18.17 19.56 -4.60
C GLY A 266 -18.68 18.98 -3.28
N ASP A 267 -18.47 17.68 -3.03
CA ASP A 267 -18.86 16.98 -1.82
C ASP A 267 -17.71 16.92 -0.81
N PHE A 268 -17.89 17.63 0.30
CA PHE A 268 -16.92 17.72 1.40
C PHE A 268 -17.28 16.82 2.60
N SER A 269 -18.21 15.89 2.44
CA SER A 269 -18.67 14.99 3.53
C SER A 269 -17.51 14.21 4.16
N SER A 270 -16.57 13.74 3.34
CA SER A 270 -15.38 13.01 3.79
C SER A 270 -14.49 13.86 4.72
N LEU A 271 -14.36 15.17 4.49
CA LEU A 271 -13.59 16.07 5.35
C LEU A 271 -14.21 16.18 6.75
N TYR A 272 -15.54 16.20 6.83
CA TYR A 272 -16.24 16.19 8.11
C TYR A 272 -16.00 14.88 8.88
N PHE A 273 -15.98 13.74 8.18
CA PHE A 273 -15.69 12.45 8.81
C PHE A 273 -14.24 12.40 9.33
N VAL A 274 -13.26 12.94 8.59
CA VAL A 274 -11.88 13.09 9.06
C VAL A 274 -11.80 13.95 10.33
N ALA A 275 -12.46 15.12 10.35
CA ALA A 275 -12.46 15.97 11.55
C ALA A 275 -13.08 15.25 12.76
N ARG A 276 -14.14 14.47 12.55
CA ARG A 276 -14.76 13.64 13.58
C ARG A 276 -13.85 12.52 14.09
N SER A 277 -13.15 11.82 13.20
CA SER A 277 -12.24 10.74 13.59
C SER A 277 -11.12 11.27 14.48
N ILE A 278 -10.60 12.46 14.17
CA ILE A 278 -9.61 13.17 14.97
C ILE A 278 -10.19 13.60 16.33
N MET A 279 -11.42 14.11 16.37
CA MET A 279 -12.10 14.41 17.64
C MET A 279 -12.27 13.15 18.51
N LYS A 280 -12.58 12.00 17.89
CA LYS A 280 -12.68 10.72 18.59
C LYS A 280 -11.32 10.29 19.13
N LEU A 281 -10.25 10.41 18.36
CA LEU A 281 -8.88 10.16 18.83
C LEU A 281 -8.55 11.07 20.02
N GLN A 282 -8.85 12.36 19.97
CA GLN A 282 -8.61 13.29 21.08
C GLN A 282 -9.40 12.94 22.35
N SER A 283 -10.61 12.40 22.21
CA SER A 283 -11.40 11.94 23.37
C SER A 283 -10.82 10.71 24.07
N ILE A 284 -9.98 9.93 23.37
CA ILE A 284 -9.36 8.70 23.88
C ILE A 284 -7.92 8.95 24.34
N TYR A 285 -7.18 9.75 23.56
CA TYR A 285 -5.75 9.95 23.69
C TYR A 285 -5.35 11.33 24.16
N GLY A 286 -6.30 12.17 24.55
CA GLY A 286 -6.05 13.56 24.91
C GLY A 286 -5.88 14.47 23.70
N VAL A 287 -5.94 15.77 23.96
CA VAL A 287 -5.84 16.81 22.94
C VAL A 287 -4.45 16.82 22.29
N ILE A 288 -4.39 16.85 20.96
CA ILE A 288 -3.11 16.89 20.24
C ILE A 288 -2.55 18.32 20.29
N PRO A 289 -1.38 18.56 20.90
CA PRO A 289 -0.89 19.91 21.14
C PRO A 289 -0.41 20.63 19.89
N HIS A 290 0.17 19.91 18.91
CA HIS A 290 0.76 20.52 17.72
C HIS A 290 0.06 20.05 16.45
N VAL A 291 -0.74 20.91 15.83
CA VAL A 291 -1.43 20.61 14.57
C VAL A 291 -0.82 21.43 13.45
N ARG A 292 -0.35 20.76 12.39
CA ARG A 292 0.21 21.37 11.18
C ARG A 292 -0.55 20.86 9.97
N ALA A 293 -0.96 21.75 9.09
CA ALA A 293 -1.80 21.43 7.95
C ALA A 293 -1.24 22.06 6.66
N LYS A 294 -1.20 21.27 5.59
CA LYS A 294 -0.89 21.74 4.24
C LYS A 294 -1.95 21.25 3.25
N GLY A 295 -2.48 22.19 2.47
CA GLY A 295 -3.59 22.04 1.53
C GLY A 295 -4.91 22.59 2.06
N ASP A 296 -5.80 23.00 1.13
CA ASP A 296 -7.04 23.70 1.47
C ASP A 296 -8.00 22.83 2.30
N HIS A 297 -8.10 21.54 1.96
CA HIS A 297 -8.93 20.60 2.72
C HIS A 297 -8.36 20.34 4.12
N SER A 298 -7.04 20.22 4.24
CA SER A 298 -6.35 20.09 5.53
C SER A 298 -6.63 21.29 6.43
N VAL A 299 -6.57 22.51 5.89
CA VAL A 299 -6.88 23.73 6.64
C VAL A 299 -8.35 23.79 7.04
N ALA A 300 -9.26 23.38 6.16
CA ALA A 300 -10.69 23.28 6.48
C ALA A 300 -10.95 22.29 7.62
N ILE A 301 -10.27 21.14 7.63
CA ILE A 301 -10.32 20.15 8.71
C ILE A 301 -9.82 20.74 10.02
N THR A 302 -8.68 21.45 10.02
CA THR A 302 -8.17 22.13 11.22
C THR A 302 -9.21 23.08 11.82
N LYS A 303 -9.89 23.88 10.98
CA LYS A 303 -10.99 24.76 11.42
C LYS A 303 -12.17 23.98 11.98
N MET A 304 -12.51 22.84 11.38
CA MET A 304 -13.60 21.97 11.88
C MET A 304 -13.26 21.37 13.25
N ILE A 305 -12.03 20.87 13.44
CA ILE A 305 -11.56 20.33 14.72
C ILE A 305 -11.66 21.41 15.81
N GLN A 306 -11.14 22.61 15.56
CA GLN A 306 -11.22 23.73 16.49
C GLN A 306 -12.67 24.11 16.85
N ARG A 307 -13.58 24.10 15.86
CA ARG A 307 -15.00 24.34 16.11
C ARG A 307 -15.61 23.23 16.96
N MET A 308 -15.31 21.96 16.67
CA MET A 308 -15.82 20.82 17.43
C MET A 308 -15.29 20.80 18.87
N GLN A 309 -14.01 21.14 19.10
CA GLN A 309 -13.43 21.28 20.44
C GLN A 309 -14.17 22.35 21.25
N ARG A 310 -14.45 23.53 20.67
CA ARG A 310 -15.21 24.60 21.34
C ARG A 310 -16.63 24.16 21.74
N LEU A 311 -17.29 23.38 20.88
CA LEU A 311 -18.65 22.88 21.12
C LEU A 311 -18.68 21.74 22.15
N ALA A 312 -17.61 20.94 22.26
CA ALA A 312 -17.55 19.81 23.18
C ALA A 312 -17.40 20.24 24.66
N GLY A 313 -16.88 21.44 24.92
CA GLY A 313 -16.54 21.95 26.25
C GLY A 313 -15.19 21.42 26.76
N SER A 314 -14.49 22.22 27.58
CA SER A 314 -13.13 21.92 28.06
C SER A 314 -13.05 20.70 28.99
N GLU A 315 -14.12 20.38 29.73
CA GLU A 315 -14.13 19.29 30.71
C GLU A 315 -13.96 17.90 30.09
N LYS A 316 -14.39 17.70 28.83
CA LYS A 316 -14.29 16.39 28.15
C LYS A 316 -12.90 16.09 27.59
N LEU A 317 -11.98 17.05 27.66
CA LEU A 317 -10.68 17.01 27.00
C LEU A 317 -9.49 17.21 27.96
N ASP A 318 -9.75 17.22 29.27
CA ASP A 318 -8.72 17.40 30.31
C ASP A 318 -8.00 16.07 30.63
N MET A 319 -7.39 15.47 29.60
CA MET A 319 -6.58 14.26 29.74
C MET A 319 -5.21 14.47 29.09
N PRO A 320 -4.12 13.94 29.68
CA PRO A 320 -2.80 14.02 29.07
C PRO A 320 -2.76 13.38 27.68
N SER A 321 -2.10 14.06 26.73
CA SER A 321 -1.98 13.62 25.36
C SER A 321 -0.97 12.48 25.20
N SER A 322 -1.37 11.42 24.50
CA SER A 322 -0.45 10.38 24.01
C SER A 322 0.10 10.69 22.62
N ILE A 323 -0.48 11.66 21.90
CA ILE A 323 -0.08 12.03 20.53
C ILE A 323 0.52 13.43 20.60
N HIS A 324 1.80 13.54 20.24
CA HIS A 324 2.55 14.79 20.32
C HIS A 324 2.15 15.76 19.20
N SER A 325 2.00 15.27 17.98
CA SER A 325 1.69 16.14 16.83
C SER A 325 0.77 15.47 15.82
N LEU A 326 0.03 16.29 15.09
CA LEU A 326 -0.80 15.93 13.95
C LEU A 326 -0.32 16.71 12.72
N ILE A 327 0.00 15.99 11.65
CA ILE A 327 0.25 16.55 10.32
C ILE A 327 -0.93 16.18 9.42
N LEU A 328 -1.65 17.17 8.91
CA LEU A 328 -2.73 17.02 7.93
C LEU A 328 -2.17 17.37 6.54
N LEU A 329 -2.15 16.40 5.63
CA LEU A 329 -1.62 16.56 4.28
C LEU A 329 -2.69 16.27 3.23
N ASP A 330 -3.03 17.29 2.45
CA ASP A 330 -3.99 17.17 1.35
C ASP A 330 -3.31 16.53 0.15
N ARG A 331 -3.93 15.51 -0.45
CA ARG A 331 -3.40 14.82 -1.62
C ARG A 331 -3.16 15.76 -2.78
N ALA A 332 -3.93 16.85 -2.90
CA ALA A 332 -3.72 17.85 -3.94
C ALA A 332 -2.36 18.57 -3.88
N VAL A 333 -1.66 18.52 -2.73
CA VAL A 333 -0.33 19.09 -2.54
C VAL A 333 0.74 18.30 -3.28
N ASP A 334 0.55 16.99 -3.41
CA ASP A 334 1.46 16.09 -4.11
C ASP A 334 0.66 15.05 -4.90
N LEU A 335 0.35 15.39 -6.16
CA LEU A 335 -0.24 14.47 -7.12
C LEU A 335 0.79 13.71 -7.94
N ILE A 336 2.07 14.08 -7.87
CA ILE A 336 3.08 13.40 -8.69
C ILE A 336 3.27 11.98 -8.16
N THR A 337 3.38 11.84 -6.83
CA THR A 337 3.65 10.54 -6.19
C THR A 337 2.66 9.44 -6.58
N PRO A 338 1.32 9.61 -6.50
CA PRO A 338 0.40 8.54 -6.86
C PRO A 338 0.43 8.14 -8.34
N PHE A 339 0.80 9.06 -9.24
CA PHE A 339 0.85 8.79 -10.67
C PHE A 339 2.13 8.08 -11.11
N ARG A 340 3.18 8.08 -10.29
CA ARG A 340 4.41 7.30 -10.52
C ARG A 340 4.20 5.83 -10.20
N THR A 341 4.86 4.94 -10.94
CA THR A 341 4.86 3.50 -10.65
C THR A 341 5.62 3.22 -9.36
N GLN A 342 4.97 2.55 -8.41
CA GLN A 342 5.57 2.13 -7.15
C GLN A 342 6.53 0.95 -7.37
N LEU A 343 7.74 1.02 -6.78
CA LEU A 343 8.80 0.01 -6.94
C LEU A 343 9.17 -0.74 -5.66
N ASN A 344 8.52 -0.43 -4.53
CA ASN A 344 8.57 -1.30 -3.35
C ASN A 344 7.78 -2.59 -3.59
N TYR A 345 8.10 -3.66 -2.87
CA TYR A 345 7.47 -4.97 -3.09
C TYR A 345 5.94 -4.92 -3.01
N GLU A 346 5.39 -4.35 -1.95
CA GLU A 346 3.93 -4.26 -1.76
C GLU A 346 3.26 -3.35 -2.77
N GLY A 347 3.86 -2.20 -3.04
CA GLY A 347 3.35 -1.26 -4.04
C GLY A 347 3.36 -1.88 -5.43
N LEU A 348 4.41 -2.62 -5.79
CA LEU A 348 4.49 -3.26 -7.10
C LEU A 348 3.49 -4.42 -7.26
N ILE A 349 3.14 -5.14 -6.18
CA ILE A 349 2.02 -6.10 -6.20
C ILE A 349 0.72 -5.35 -6.51
N ASP A 350 0.47 -4.22 -5.85
CA ASP A 350 -0.73 -3.41 -6.08
C ASP A 350 -0.77 -2.80 -7.50
N GLU A 351 0.36 -2.38 -8.04
CA GLU A 351 0.47 -1.84 -9.40
C GLU A 351 0.13 -2.87 -10.49
N VAL A 352 0.60 -4.10 -10.30
CA VAL A 352 0.46 -5.17 -11.30
C VAL A 352 -0.85 -5.92 -11.12
N PHE A 353 -1.14 -6.37 -9.90
CA PHE A 353 -2.25 -7.28 -9.64
C PHE A 353 -3.44 -6.62 -8.94
N GLY A 354 -3.23 -5.46 -8.31
CA GLY A 354 -4.19 -4.84 -7.42
C GLY A 354 -4.24 -5.52 -6.05
N ILE A 355 -4.37 -4.71 -5.00
CA ILE A 355 -4.69 -5.18 -3.65
C ILE A 355 -5.95 -4.44 -3.20
N GLU A 356 -7.05 -5.17 -3.10
CA GLU A 356 -8.35 -4.66 -2.65
C GLU A 356 -8.60 -5.16 -1.23
N ASN A 357 -8.74 -4.25 -0.26
CA ASN A 357 -9.04 -4.57 1.14
C ASN A 357 -8.08 -5.62 1.76
N GLY A 358 -6.77 -5.48 1.51
CA GLY A 358 -5.76 -6.44 1.98
C GLY A 358 -5.75 -7.79 1.25
N LEU A 359 -6.66 -7.99 0.30
CA LEU A 359 -6.78 -9.22 -0.50
C LEU A 359 -6.09 -9.08 -1.85
N PHE A 360 -5.30 -10.10 -2.17
CA PHE A 360 -4.57 -10.25 -3.41
C PHE A 360 -5.00 -11.55 -4.10
N GLU A 361 -5.35 -11.47 -5.38
CA GLU A 361 -5.64 -12.64 -6.22
C GLU A 361 -4.42 -12.96 -7.09
N PRO A 362 -3.63 -13.99 -6.78
CA PRO A 362 -2.49 -14.36 -7.59
C PRO A 362 -2.96 -15.13 -8.82
N ARG A 363 -3.02 -14.42 -9.95
CA ARG A 363 -3.52 -14.96 -11.22
C ARG A 363 -2.40 -15.55 -12.11
N PHE A 364 -1.43 -16.26 -11.55
CA PHE A 364 -0.30 -16.85 -12.29
C PHE A 364 0.15 -18.21 -11.72
N LYS A 365 0.87 -19.02 -12.50
CA LYS A 365 1.40 -20.33 -12.08
C LYS A 365 2.94 -20.34 -11.99
N PRO A 366 3.55 -21.15 -11.10
CA PRO A 366 2.92 -21.96 -10.07
C PRO A 366 2.34 -21.08 -8.96
N CYS A 367 1.04 -21.23 -8.68
CA CYS A 367 0.40 -20.53 -7.59
C CYS A 367 0.32 -21.47 -6.40
N ILE A 368 0.76 -20.98 -5.25
CA ILE A 368 0.50 -21.36 -3.85
C ILE A 368 0.08 -22.81 -3.62
N PRO A 369 0.74 -23.56 -2.71
CA PRO A 369 0.40 -24.96 -2.42
C PRO A 369 -1.05 -25.26 -1.98
N SER A 370 -1.91 -24.25 -1.80
CA SER A 370 -3.32 -24.40 -1.45
C SER A 370 -4.19 -23.75 -2.52
N GLY A 371 -5.21 -24.43 -3.03
CA GLY A 371 -6.16 -23.95 -4.05
C GLY A 371 -7.06 -22.77 -3.62
N LYS A 372 -6.54 -21.84 -2.81
CA LYS A 372 -7.17 -20.57 -2.47
C LYS A 372 -7.04 -19.62 -3.65
N LYS A 373 -8.17 -18.99 -4.02
CA LYS A 373 -8.19 -17.93 -5.03
C LYS A 373 -7.63 -16.62 -4.48
N MET A 374 -7.90 -16.30 -3.22
CA MET A 374 -7.46 -15.05 -2.58
C MET A 374 -6.43 -15.32 -1.48
N VAL A 375 -5.47 -14.41 -1.36
CA VAL A 375 -4.44 -14.36 -0.31
C VAL A 375 -4.61 -13.06 0.46
N VAL A 376 -4.55 -13.15 1.78
CA VAL A 376 -4.44 -11.96 2.64
C VAL A 376 -2.97 -11.60 2.75
N LEU A 377 -2.63 -10.35 2.44
CA LEU A 377 -1.29 -9.80 2.62
C LEU A 377 -1.30 -8.83 3.80
N ASP A 378 -0.95 -9.34 4.98
CA ASP A 378 -0.95 -8.56 6.22
C ASP A 378 0.35 -8.74 7.01
N PHE A 379 0.47 -7.99 8.11
CA PHE A 379 1.62 -8.07 9.01
C PHE A 379 1.71 -9.39 9.80
N ALA A 380 0.72 -10.29 9.73
CA ALA A 380 0.79 -11.60 10.36
C ALA A 380 1.72 -12.54 9.59
N ASP A 381 1.85 -12.35 8.27
CA ASP A 381 2.89 -12.99 7.48
C ASP A 381 4.26 -12.33 7.73
N ARG A 382 5.11 -13.02 8.50
CA ARG A 382 6.45 -12.53 8.88
C ARG A 382 7.39 -12.35 7.69
N ILE A 383 7.21 -13.13 6.62
CA ILE A 383 8.03 -13.00 5.42
C ILE A 383 7.63 -11.72 4.70
N PHE A 384 6.32 -11.51 4.53
CA PHE A 384 5.78 -10.31 3.92
C PHE A 384 6.16 -9.04 4.71
N ASP A 385 5.95 -9.02 6.02
CA ASP A 385 6.24 -7.85 6.87
C ASP A 385 7.70 -7.40 6.78
N GLU A 386 8.62 -8.35 6.61
CA GLU A 386 10.04 -8.06 6.41
C GLU A 386 10.33 -7.45 5.03
N ILE A 387 9.73 -7.95 3.95
CA ILE A 387 10.15 -7.59 2.58
C ILE A 387 9.32 -6.47 1.93
N ARG A 388 8.11 -6.23 2.42
CA ARG A 388 7.10 -5.34 1.77
C ARG A 388 7.54 -3.91 1.50
N ASN A 389 8.39 -3.38 2.37
CA ASN A 389 8.84 -1.99 2.31
C ASN A 389 10.08 -1.79 1.43
N PHE A 390 10.77 -2.85 1.03
CA PHE A 390 11.98 -2.76 0.23
C PHE A 390 11.67 -2.57 -1.25
N ASN A 391 12.54 -1.83 -1.95
CA ASN A 391 12.56 -1.84 -3.41
C ASN A 391 12.74 -3.28 -3.93
N ILE A 392 12.01 -3.63 -4.98
CA ILE A 392 11.97 -4.99 -5.55
C ILE A 392 13.37 -5.55 -5.86
N GLY A 393 14.34 -4.71 -6.20
CA GLY A 393 15.72 -5.09 -6.47
C GLY A 393 16.47 -5.70 -5.28
N PHE A 394 16.05 -5.40 -4.04
CA PHE A 394 16.67 -5.92 -2.81
C PHE A 394 15.92 -7.14 -2.23
N VAL A 395 14.68 -7.39 -2.66
CA VAL A 395 13.84 -8.45 -2.08
C VAL A 395 14.44 -9.84 -2.30
N GLY A 396 15.02 -10.09 -3.47
CA GLY A 396 15.55 -11.41 -3.82
C GLY A 396 16.69 -11.89 -2.88
N SER A 397 17.59 -10.99 -2.48
CA SER A 397 18.69 -11.33 -1.56
C SER A 397 18.16 -11.63 -0.15
N ARG A 398 17.14 -10.89 0.30
CA ARG A 398 16.44 -11.10 1.58
C ARG A 398 15.73 -12.45 1.63
N LEU A 399 14.94 -12.77 0.61
CA LEU A 399 14.26 -14.07 0.50
C LEU A 399 15.27 -15.24 0.49
N LYS A 400 16.41 -15.07 -0.17
CA LYS A 400 17.48 -16.07 -0.17
C LYS A 400 18.07 -16.29 1.21
N GLU A 401 18.32 -15.23 1.96
CA GLU A 401 18.84 -15.33 3.32
C GLU A 401 17.81 -16.01 4.24
N ARG A 402 16.53 -15.67 4.11
CA ARG A 402 15.45 -16.36 4.82
C ARG A 402 15.30 -17.84 4.44
N ALA A 403 15.46 -18.19 3.17
CA ALA A 403 15.46 -19.58 2.73
C ALA A 403 16.56 -20.41 3.41
N LYS A 404 17.77 -19.85 3.57
CA LYS A 404 18.85 -20.50 4.30
C LYS A 404 18.50 -20.70 5.78
N GLN A 405 17.93 -19.68 6.42
CA GLN A 405 17.55 -19.73 7.84
C GLN A 405 16.44 -20.75 8.10
N ILE A 406 15.37 -20.74 7.30
CA ILE A 406 14.27 -21.70 7.40
C ILE A 406 14.75 -23.12 7.09
N GLY A 407 15.63 -23.29 6.09
CA GLY A 407 16.26 -24.56 5.77
C GLY A 407 17.06 -25.12 6.96
N ALA A 408 17.85 -24.27 7.63
CA ALA A 408 18.59 -24.65 8.83
C ALA A 408 17.66 -25.07 9.98
N TRP A 409 16.52 -24.37 10.18
CA TRP A 409 15.53 -24.74 11.19
C TRP A 409 14.80 -26.04 10.87
N MET A 410 14.48 -26.31 9.61
CA MET A 410 13.87 -27.59 9.20
C MET A 410 14.83 -28.76 9.41
N ASN A 411 16.11 -28.60 9.06
CA ASN A 411 17.13 -29.64 9.23
C ASN A 411 17.53 -29.86 10.69
N LYS A 412 17.20 -28.93 11.61
CA LYS A 412 17.41 -29.11 13.05
C LYS A 412 16.70 -30.36 13.59
N LYS A 413 15.64 -30.83 12.93
CA LYS A 413 14.97 -32.09 13.28
C LYS A 413 15.93 -33.28 13.33
N ASP A 414 16.91 -33.33 12.44
CA ASP A 414 17.85 -34.45 12.34
C ASP A 414 18.91 -34.43 13.45
N SER A 415 19.26 -33.24 13.95
CA SER A 415 20.17 -33.07 15.09
C SER A 415 19.49 -33.23 16.45
N LEU A 416 18.15 -33.33 16.52
CA LEU A 416 17.41 -33.58 17.77
C LEU A 416 17.56 -35.00 18.31
N ARG A 417 18.18 -35.93 17.57
CA ARG A 417 18.41 -37.31 18.02
C ARG A 417 19.22 -37.40 19.32
N ASN A 418 20.09 -36.41 19.56
CA ASN A 418 20.94 -36.33 20.76
C ASN A 418 20.58 -35.12 21.66
N ALA A 419 19.41 -34.50 21.46
CA ALA A 419 19.00 -33.29 22.18
C ALA A 419 18.26 -33.60 23.48
N THR A 420 18.21 -32.63 24.38
CA THR A 420 17.46 -32.74 25.64
C THR A 420 15.95 -32.71 25.40
N VAL A 421 15.17 -33.29 26.33
CA VAL A 421 13.70 -33.28 26.28
C VAL A 421 13.14 -31.85 26.18
N SER A 422 13.78 -30.88 26.84
CA SER A 422 13.41 -29.46 26.78
C SER A 422 13.62 -28.86 25.39
N GLU A 423 14.73 -29.18 24.72
CA GLU A 423 15.02 -28.71 23.36
C GLU A 423 14.07 -29.31 22.33
N ILE A 424 13.73 -30.60 22.48
CA ILE A 424 12.74 -31.27 21.64
C ILE A 424 11.37 -30.60 21.82
N ALA A 425 10.93 -30.36 23.06
CA ALA A 425 9.66 -29.71 23.35
C ALA A 425 9.59 -28.29 22.76
N ASN A 426 10.67 -27.51 22.86
CA ASN A 426 10.74 -26.18 22.26
C ASN A 426 10.68 -26.21 20.73
N TYR A 427 11.36 -27.16 20.09
CA TYR A 427 11.29 -27.32 18.64
C TYR A 427 9.89 -27.72 18.17
N THR A 428 9.24 -28.69 18.83
CA THR A 428 7.88 -29.12 18.50
C THR A 428 6.87 -27.97 18.58
N ARG A 429 7.05 -27.03 19.53
CA ARG A 429 6.22 -25.82 19.64
C ARG A 429 6.43 -24.83 18.49
N LEU A 430 7.66 -24.70 17.99
CA LEU A 430 7.99 -23.77 16.90
C LEU A 430 7.73 -24.33 15.51
N LEU A 431 7.66 -25.67 15.37
CA LEU A 431 7.51 -26.34 14.08
C LEU A 431 6.31 -25.87 13.23
N PRO A 432 5.11 -25.61 13.80
CA PRO A 432 3.99 -25.07 13.03
C PRO A 432 4.34 -23.73 12.37
N GLN A 433 4.94 -22.81 13.14
CA GLN A 433 5.36 -21.51 12.62
C GLN A 433 6.44 -21.66 11.54
N ILE A 434 7.44 -22.52 11.74
CA ILE A 434 8.50 -22.74 10.74
C ILE A 434 7.91 -23.30 9.43
N SER A 435 6.88 -24.15 9.52
CA SER A 435 6.17 -24.69 8.36
C SER A 435 5.31 -23.65 7.65
N GLU A 436 4.68 -22.76 8.39
CA GLU A 436 3.95 -21.61 7.85
C GLU A 436 4.90 -20.63 7.15
N ASP A 437 5.99 -20.22 7.83
CA ASP A 437 7.03 -19.35 7.27
C ASP A 437 7.62 -19.95 5.97
N LYS A 438 7.80 -21.28 5.91
CA LYS A 438 8.24 -21.98 4.69
C LYS A 438 7.22 -21.84 3.55
N THR A 439 5.93 -22.00 3.86
CA THR A 439 4.84 -21.89 2.89
C THR A 439 4.74 -20.47 2.34
N ASN A 440 4.82 -19.46 3.22
CA ASN A 440 4.80 -18.05 2.85
C ASN A 440 6.05 -17.67 2.04
N LEU A 441 7.23 -18.18 2.42
CA LEU A 441 8.46 -18.00 1.67
C LEU A 441 8.33 -18.52 0.23
N GLU A 442 7.81 -19.73 0.03
CA GLU A 442 7.57 -20.29 -1.31
C GLU A 442 6.61 -19.42 -2.13
N MET A 443 5.53 -18.94 -1.51
CA MET A 443 4.59 -18.01 -2.14
C MET A 443 5.28 -16.71 -2.59
N HIS A 444 6.02 -16.06 -1.69
CA HIS A 444 6.71 -14.80 -2.01
C HIS A 444 7.81 -14.96 -3.04
N ILE A 445 8.51 -16.10 -3.07
CA ILE A 445 9.45 -16.43 -4.17
C ILE A 445 8.72 -16.45 -5.51
N ASN A 446 7.56 -17.10 -5.60
CA ASN A 446 6.78 -17.16 -6.84
C ASN A 446 6.28 -15.77 -7.27
N ILE A 447 5.80 -14.96 -6.32
CA ILE A 447 5.38 -13.57 -6.59
C ILE A 447 6.57 -12.76 -7.13
N VAL A 448 7.72 -12.80 -6.45
CA VAL A 448 8.92 -12.06 -6.88
C VAL A 448 9.41 -12.51 -8.25
N GLN A 449 9.36 -13.80 -8.55
CA GLN A 449 9.71 -14.31 -9.89
C GLN A 449 8.79 -13.74 -10.97
N LYS A 450 7.48 -13.72 -10.73
CA LYS A 450 6.52 -13.15 -11.70
C LYS A 450 6.66 -11.63 -11.82
N LEU A 451 6.85 -10.91 -10.72
CA LEU A 451 7.13 -9.48 -10.77
C LEU A 451 8.42 -9.19 -11.55
N THR A 452 9.47 -9.97 -11.30
CA THR A 452 10.77 -9.83 -11.98
C THR A 452 10.65 -10.07 -13.49
N SER A 453 9.80 -11.01 -13.92
CA SER A 453 9.55 -11.21 -15.35
C SER A 453 8.88 -9.99 -15.97
N ILE A 454 7.86 -9.43 -15.32
CA ILE A 454 7.11 -8.27 -15.80
C ILE A 454 7.99 -7.02 -15.87
N ILE A 455 8.76 -6.70 -14.83
CA ILE A 455 9.64 -5.52 -14.85
C ILE A 455 10.77 -5.63 -15.87
N SER A 456 11.06 -6.85 -16.34
CA SER A 456 12.07 -7.10 -17.37
C SER A 456 11.51 -6.98 -18.80
N GLU A 457 10.20 -6.86 -18.96
CA GLU A 457 9.55 -6.67 -20.25
C GLU A 457 9.88 -5.29 -20.83
N ARG A 458 9.95 -5.21 -22.17
CA ARG A 458 10.30 -3.97 -22.87
C ARG A 458 9.23 -2.90 -22.63
N GLU A 459 7.98 -3.30 -22.61
CA GLU A 459 6.80 -2.45 -22.41
C GLU A 459 6.84 -1.78 -21.04
N PHE A 460 7.17 -2.55 -20.00
CA PHE A 460 7.34 -2.02 -18.64
C PHE A 460 8.50 -1.02 -18.58
N ARG A 461 9.66 -1.35 -19.16
CA ARG A 461 10.83 -0.46 -19.17
C ARG A 461 10.55 0.85 -19.91
N LYS A 462 9.93 0.78 -21.08
CA LYS A 462 9.51 1.97 -21.85
C LYS A 462 8.58 2.88 -21.05
N ARG A 463 7.67 2.30 -20.27
CA ARG A 463 6.81 3.08 -19.35
C ARG A 463 7.64 3.78 -18.29
N MET A 464 8.55 3.06 -17.61
CA MET A 464 9.41 3.63 -16.58
C MET A 464 10.30 4.75 -17.11
N GLU A 465 10.91 4.56 -18.29
CA GLU A 465 11.68 5.58 -19.00
C GLU A 465 10.81 6.81 -19.29
N SER A 466 9.59 6.61 -19.80
CA SER A 466 8.65 7.70 -20.10
C SER A 466 8.18 8.44 -18.85
N GLU A 467 7.96 7.74 -17.74
CA GLU A 467 7.66 8.37 -16.45
C GLU A 467 8.85 9.21 -15.97
N GLN A 468 10.08 8.74 -16.15
CA GLN A 468 11.29 9.46 -15.77
C GLN A 468 11.51 10.71 -16.63
N ASP A 469 11.39 10.58 -17.95
CA ASP A 469 11.43 11.68 -18.92
C ASP A 469 10.40 12.77 -18.57
N ALA A 470 9.21 12.38 -18.08
CA ALA A 470 8.17 13.33 -17.70
C ALA A 470 8.63 14.26 -16.56
N MET A 471 9.56 13.81 -15.71
CA MET A 471 10.04 14.53 -14.52
C MET A 471 11.19 15.51 -14.79
N THR A 472 11.82 15.48 -15.97
CA THR A 472 13.04 16.25 -16.25
C THR A 472 12.78 17.70 -16.68
N LEU A 473 11.55 18.02 -17.12
CA LEU A 473 11.13 19.30 -17.72
C LEU A 473 11.83 19.69 -19.03
N SER A 474 12.64 18.82 -19.63
CA SER A 474 13.25 19.14 -20.92
C SER A 474 12.19 19.05 -22.03
N SER A 475 12.28 19.92 -23.04
CA SER A 475 11.33 19.88 -24.17
C SER A 475 11.42 18.57 -24.95
N ARG A 476 12.65 18.05 -25.11
CA ARG A 476 12.92 16.79 -25.79
C ARG A 476 12.29 15.61 -25.07
N ASP A 477 12.46 15.53 -23.76
CA ASP A 477 11.97 14.40 -22.96
C ASP A 477 10.44 14.45 -22.87
N ARG A 478 9.86 15.64 -22.67
CA ARG A 478 8.40 15.82 -22.75
C ARG A 478 7.83 15.37 -24.10
N ASP A 479 8.48 15.71 -25.21
CA ASP A 479 8.03 15.27 -26.54
C ASP A 479 8.19 13.75 -26.72
N SER A 480 9.22 13.15 -26.10
CA SER A 480 9.39 11.69 -26.02
C SER A 480 8.24 11.03 -25.26
N CYS A 481 7.88 11.55 -24.07
CA CYS A 481 6.74 11.06 -23.29
C CYS A 481 5.44 11.13 -24.07
N LEU A 482 5.15 12.27 -24.72
CA LEU A 482 3.90 12.45 -25.46
C LEU A 482 3.82 11.49 -26.65
N LYS A 483 4.93 11.21 -27.34
CA LYS A 483 4.98 10.17 -28.37
C LYS A 483 4.70 8.78 -27.80
N TYR A 484 5.22 8.47 -26.62
CA TYR A 484 4.89 7.21 -25.94
C TYR A 484 3.39 7.14 -25.60
N VAL A 485 2.77 8.25 -25.16
CA VAL A 485 1.31 8.32 -24.97
C VAL A 485 0.56 8.04 -26.28
N GLU A 486 0.95 8.69 -27.37
CA GLU A 486 0.38 8.45 -28.71
C GLU A 486 0.52 6.97 -29.13
N GLU A 487 1.71 6.37 -28.94
CA GLU A 487 1.94 4.94 -29.19
C GLU A 487 0.99 4.04 -28.40
N CYS A 488 0.76 4.34 -27.11
CA CYS A 488 -0.18 3.60 -26.27
C CYS A 488 -1.62 3.78 -26.73
N ILE A 489 -2.00 4.97 -27.20
CA ILE A 489 -3.33 5.23 -27.78
C ILE A 489 -3.52 4.38 -29.04
N PHE A 490 -2.54 4.34 -29.94
CA PHE A 490 -2.61 3.57 -31.18
C PHE A 490 -2.65 2.05 -30.95
N LYS A 491 -1.97 1.57 -29.90
CA LYS A 491 -2.03 0.16 -29.49
C LYS A 491 -3.31 -0.22 -28.77
N GLN A 492 -4.15 0.75 -28.41
CA GLN A 492 -5.33 0.54 -27.56
C GLN A 492 -4.98 -0.14 -26.24
N GLU A 493 -3.88 0.29 -25.62
CA GLU A 493 -3.55 -0.11 -24.24
C GLU A 493 -4.72 0.22 -23.29
N PRO A 494 -4.84 -0.44 -22.12
CA PRO A 494 -5.85 -0.08 -21.14
C PRO A 494 -5.88 1.43 -20.89
N LEU A 495 -7.04 2.06 -21.06
CA LEU A 495 -7.19 3.51 -21.05
C LEU A 495 -6.69 4.11 -19.74
N SER A 496 -6.89 3.42 -18.61
CA SER A 496 -6.35 3.86 -17.32
C SER A 496 -4.82 3.94 -17.30
N LYS A 497 -4.11 3.04 -17.99
CA LYS A 497 -2.64 3.11 -18.16
C LYS A 497 -2.25 4.34 -19.00
N VAL A 498 -2.96 4.59 -20.10
CA VAL A 498 -2.74 5.77 -20.96
C VAL A 498 -2.96 7.07 -20.22
N LEU A 499 -4.09 7.19 -19.54
CA LEU A 499 -4.47 8.41 -18.83
C LEU A 499 -3.55 8.70 -17.64
N ARG A 500 -3.01 7.67 -16.99
CA ARG A 500 -2.07 7.84 -15.89
C ARG A 500 -0.78 8.55 -16.33
N ILE A 501 -0.12 8.07 -17.37
CA ILE A 501 1.10 8.73 -17.89
C ILE A 501 0.77 10.12 -18.47
N LEU A 502 -0.38 10.27 -19.14
CA LEU A 502 -0.84 11.56 -19.66
C LEU A 502 -1.04 12.59 -18.54
N CYS A 503 -1.69 12.18 -17.44
CA CYS A 503 -1.88 13.04 -16.27
C CYS A 503 -0.55 13.38 -15.61
N LEU A 504 0.38 12.42 -15.46
CA LEU A 504 1.72 12.70 -14.92
C LEU A 504 2.42 13.80 -15.73
N VAL A 505 2.47 13.66 -17.06
CA VAL A 505 3.08 14.67 -17.94
C VAL A 505 2.36 16.02 -17.80
N SER A 506 1.02 16.03 -17.73
CA SER A 506 0.24 17.26 -17.56
C SER A 506 0.52 17.94 -16.22
N ILE A 507 0.50 17.19 -15.11
CA ILE A 507 0.73 17.70 -13.75
C ILE A 507 2.12 18.32 -13.62
N VAL A 508 3.16 17.62 -14.09
CA VAL A 508 4.55 18.07 -13.96
C VAL A 508 4.82 19.33 -14.80
N ASN A 509 4.11 19.49 -15.92
CA ASN A 509 4.30 20.61 -16.85
C ASN A 509 3.30 21.76 -16.67
N ASN A 510 2.43 21.72 -15.65
CA ASN A 510 1.32 22.67 -15.47
C ASN A 510 0.42 22.77 -16.72
N GLY A 511 0.09 21.61 -17.29
CA GLY A 511 -0.69 21.49 -18.51
C GLY A 511 0.15 21.33 -19.77
N LEU A 512 -0.55 21.23 -20.89
CA LEU A 512 -0.01 21.12 -22.24
C LEU A 512 -0.36 22.36 -23.06
N SER A 513 0.25 22.51 -24.24
CA SER A 513 -0.24 23.53 -25.19
C SER A 513 -1.65 23.17 -25.65
N VAL A 514 -2.49 24.18 -25.90
CA VAL A 514 -3.88 23.99 -26.35
C VAL A 514 -3.95 23.06 -27.56
N LYS A 515 -3.03 23.21 -28.53
CA LYS A 515 -2.94 22.34 -29.70
C LYS A 515 -2.67 20.87 -29.32
N LYS A 516 -1.68 20.61 -28.47
CA LYS A 516 -1.35 19.24 -28.03
C LYS A 516 -2.49 18.63 -27.22
N TYR A 517 -3.08 19.41 -26.32
CA TYR A 517 -4.23 19.00 -25.53
C TYR A 517 -5.41 18.56 -26.41
N GLN A 518 -5.78 19.37 -27.41
CA GLN A 518 -6.91 19.05 -28.32
C GLN A 518 -6.61 17.85 -29.22
N ASN A 519 -5.36 17.70 -29.69
CA ASN A 519 -4.96 16.55 -30.49
C ASN A 519 -5.08 15.25 -29.70
N LEU A 520 -4.46 15.16 -28.53
CA LEU A 520 -4.52 13.97 -27.67
C LEU A 520 -5.96 13.65 -27.25
N ARG A 521 -6.76 14.68 -26.93
CA ARG A 521 -8.19 14.51 -26.64
C ARG A 521 -8.91 13.88 -27.85
N SER A 522 -8.65 14.35 -29.06
CA SER A 522 -9.28 13.82 -30.28
C SER A 522 -8.86 12.38 -30.55
N GLU A 523 -7.58 12.06 -30.42
CA GLU A 523 -7.05 10.70 -30.60
C GLU A 523 -7.63 9.71 -29.58
N ILE A 524 -7.73 10.11 -28.31
CA ILE A 524 -8.36 9.27 -27.28
C ILE A 524 -9.84 9.02 -27.61
N LEU A 525 -10.59 10.04 -28.02
CA LEU A 525 -12.00 9.86 -28.37
C LEU A 525 -12.19 8.98 -29.60
N GLN A 526 -11.30 9.06 -30.59
CA GLN A 526 -11.34 8.23 -31.78
C GLN A 526 -10.98 6.76 -31.48
N SER A 527 -10.00 6.52 -30.62
CA SER A 527 -9.53 5.17 -30.29
C SER A 527 -10.39 4.45 -29.26
N TYR A 528 -10.95 5.16 -28.27
CA TYR A 528 -11.65 4.57 -27.12
C TYR A 528 -13.14 4.87 -27.07
N GLY A 529 -13.66 5.72 -27.96
CA GLY A 529 -15.07 6.06 -28.08
C GLY A 529 -15.44 7.43 -27.50
N ILE A 530 -16.59 7.96 -27.95
CA ILE A 530 -17.08 9.29 -27.57
C ILE A 530 -17.49 9.37 -26.09
N GLU A 531 -17.88 8.25 -25.49
CA GLU A 531 -18.23 8.11 -24.08
C GLU A 531 -17.09 8.54 -23.13
N VAL A 532 -15.84 8.47 -23.60
CA VAL A 532 -14.65 8.88 -22.86
C VAL A 532 -14.58 10.41 -22.66
N SER A 533 -15.36 11.17 -23.42
CA SER A 533 -15.41 12.64 -23.34
C SER A 533 -15.72 13.15 -21.93
N ILE A 534 -16.62 12.47 -21.21
CA ILE A 534 -16.98 12.80 -19.83
C ILE A 534 -15.79 12.58 -18.91
N ALA A 535 -15.09 11.44 -19.06
CA ALA A 535 -13.91 11.14 -18.26
C ALA A 535 -12.80 12.18 -18.46
N LEU A 536 -12.54 12.56 -19.71
CA LEU A 536 -11.55 13.60 -20.04
C LEU A 536 -11.95 14.96 -19.48
N ASN A 537 -13.25 15.30 -19.48
CA ASN A 537 -13.73 16.53 -18.84
C ASN A 537 -13.53 16.49 -17.33
N ASN A 538 -13.86 15.37 -16.69
CA ASN A 538 -13.66 15.21 -15.25
C ASN A 538 -12.18 15.32 -14.86
N LEU A 539 -11.27 14.74 -15.65
CA LEU A 539 -9.83 14.90 -15.44
C LEU A 539 -9.37 16.36 -15.64
N HIS A 540 -9.99 17.10 -16.54
CA HIS A 540 -9.74 18.51 -16.73
C HIS A 540 -10.18 19.35 -15.53
N GLU A 541 -11.41 19.16 -15.05
CA GLU A 541 -11.96 19.87 -13.89
C GLU A 541 -11.17 19.59 -12.61
N MET A 542 -10.69 18.35 -12.43
CA MET A 542 -9.81 17.99 -11.30
C MET A 542 -8.37 18.53 -11.44
N GLY A 543 -8.03 19.16 -12.58
CA GLY A 543 -6.68 19.66 -12.87
C GLY A 543 -5.64 18.56 -13.06
N LEU A 544 -6.06 17.36 -13.50
CA LEU A 544 -5.20 16.21 -13.79
C LEU A 544 -4.76 16.16 -15.26
N PHE A 545 -5.63 16.57 -16.18
CA PHE A 545 -5.33 16.70 -17.60
C PHE A 545 -5.78 18.08 -18.11
N THR A 546 -4.84 19.02 -18.18
CA THR A 546 -5.14 20.43 -18.48
C THR A 546 -4.21 21.03 -19.53
N TYR A 547 -4.48 22.28 -19.90
CA TYR A 547 -3.72 23.07 -20.86
C TYR A 547 -3.28 24.40 -20.24
N TYR A 548 -2.24 25.02 -20.81
CA TYR A 548 -1.69 26.28 -20.32
C TYR A 548 -2.77 27.37 -20.21
N ASP A 549 -2.71 28.16 -19.14
CA ASP A 549 -3.65 29.24 -18.83
C ASP A 549 -5.10 28.80 -18.55
N SER A 550 -5.38 27.49 -18.46
CA SER A 550 -6.67 27.01 -17.96
C SER A 550 -6.87 27.41 -16.49
N PRO A 551 -8.10 27.76 -16.06
CA PRO A 551 -8.41 27.98 -14.64
C PRO A 551 -8.11 26.78 -13.73
N THR A 552 -8.02 25.58 -14.31
CA THR A 552 -7.72 24.33 -13.59
C THR A 552 -6.22 24.06 -13.44
N VAL A 553 -5.36 24.89 -14.03
CA VAL A 553 -3.90 24.80 -13.87
C VAL A 553 -3.52 25.12 -12.43
N ARG A 554 -2.61 24.32 -11.89
CA ARG A 554 -1.99 24.55 -10.60
C ARG A 554 -0.77 25.42 -10.84
N ASP A 555 -0.69 26.56 -10.18
CA ASP A 555 0.48 27.45 -10.28
C ASP A 555 1.67 26.86 -9.49
N ILE A 556 2.35 25.88 -10.09
CA ILE A 556 3.39 25.06 -9.44
C ILE A 556 4.72 25.20 -10.17
N ASN A 557 5.77 25.69 -9.51
CA ASN A 557 7.11 25.69 -10.10
C ASN A 557 7.84 24.36 -9.82
N TRP A 558 7.59 23.33 -10.64
CA TRP A 558 8.18 22.00 -10.43
C TRP A 558 9.72 22.04 -10.38
N LYS A 559 10.38 22.86 -11.21
CA LYS A 559 11.85 22.98 -11.21
C LYS A 559 12.38 23.44 -9.85
N GLN A 560 11.70 24.42 -9.25
CA GLN A 560 12.06 24.95 -7.93
C GLN A 560 11.71 23.95 -6.82
N ILE A 561 10.56 23.30 -6.90
CA ILE A 561 10.13 22.29 -5.91
C ILE A 561 11.08 21.10 -5.89
N LYS A 562 11.42 20.56 -7.06
CA LYS A 562 12.38 19.46 -7.24
C LYS A 562 13.71 19.72 -6.53
N SER A 563 14.24 20.93 -6.67
CA SER A 563 15.52 21.31 -6.05
C SER A 563 15.38 21.66 -4.57
N THR A 564 14.31 22.34 -4.18
CA THR A 564 14.08 22.77 -2.79
C THR A 564 13.87 21.60 -1.84
N PHE A 565 13.16 20.56 -2.28
CA PHE A 565 12.81 19.40 -1.46
C PHE A 565 13.65 18.16 -1.73
N ASP A 566 14.69 18.29 -2.57
CA ASP A 566 15.61 17.21 -2.88
C ASP A 566 14.87 15.96 -3.36
N LEU A 567 14.15 16.09 -4.49
CA LEU A 567 13.19 15.09 -4.93
C LEU A 567 13.75 14.08 -5.92
N ILE A 568 14.91 14.32 -6.54
CA ILE A 568 15.46 13.43 -7.58
C ILE A 568 16.94 13.19 -7.36
N HIS A 569 17.33 11.91 -7.27
CA HIS A 569 18.71 11.45 -7.13
C HIS A 569 19.00 10.29 -8.09
N GLU A 570 20.07 10.41 -8.89
CA GLU A 570 20.38 9.43 -9.95
C GLU A 570 21.17 8.20 -9.46
N ALA A 571 21.94 8.34 -8.38
CA ALA A 571 22.80 7.27 -7.86
C ALA A 571 22.37 6.90 -6.44
N ILE A 572 21.78 5.71 -6.27
CA ILE A 572 21.22 5.29 -4.99
C ILE A 572 21.75 3.93 -4.57
N THR A 573 22.59 3.92 -3.54
CA THR A 573 23.25 2.70 -3.04
C THR A 573 22.65 2.17 -1.74
N ASP A 574 21.98 3.01 -0.95
CA ASP A 574 21.36 2.64 0.32
C ASP A 574 19.98 1.99 0.09
N GLU A 575 19.77 0.80 0.66
CA GLU A 575 18.51 0.04 0.57
C GLU A 575 17.32 0.71 1.28
N PHE A 576 17.59 1.72 2.11
CA PHE A 576 16.58 2.49 2.84
C PHE A 576 16.35 3.90 2.26
N ASP A 577 17.01 4.25 1.15
CA ASP A 577 16.82 5.56 0.52
C ASP A 577 15.43 5.67 -0.13
N LEU A 578 14.71 6.74 0.22
CA LEU A 578 13.35 7.02 -0.23
C LEU A 578 13.24 7.13 -1.77
N HIS A 579 14.30 7.57 -2.46
CA HIS A 579 14.30 7.76 -3.91
C HIS A 579 14.16 6.44 -4.68
N GLN A 580 14.55 5.32 -4.08
CA GLN A 580 14.45 4.01 -4.75
C GLN A 580 13.00 3.54 -4.89
N LEU A 581 12.09 4.02 -4.04
CA LEU A 581 10.71 3.53 -4.00
C LEU A 581 9.90 3.95 -5.24
N PHE A 582 10.38 4.96 -5.99
CA PHE A 582 9.78 5.46 -7.22
C PHE A 582 10.79 5.68 -8.36
N GLY A 583 11.93 4.99 -8.33
CA GLY A 583 12.92 5.03 -9.40
C GLY A 583 13.56 6.41 -9.53
N SER A 584 14.38 6.77 -8.54
CA SER A 584 15.10 8.06 -8.46
C SER A 584 14.25 9.26 -8.07
N TYR A 585 13.04 9.02 -7.55
CA TYR A 585 12.15 10.07 -7.05
C TYR A 585 11.79 9.83 -5.57
N ALA A 586 12.04 10.82 -4.71
CA ALA A 586 11.53 10.80 -3.34
C ALA A 586 10.14 11.44 -3.29
N PRO A 587 9.14 10.79 -2.65
CA PRO A 587 7.81 11.34 -2.51
C PRO A 587 7.83 12.72 -1.85
N LEU A 588 7.30 13.72 -2.55
CA LEU A 588 7.21 15.08 -2.03
C LEU A 588 6.44 15.08 -0.71
N SER A 589 5.32 14.37 -0.63
CA SER A 589 4.54 14.19 0.60
C SER A 589 5.38 13.76 1.81
N VAL A 590 6.29 12.81 1.64
CA VAL A 590 7.14 12.26 2.72
C VAL A 590 8.23 13.25 3.12
N LYS A 591 8.84 13.96 2.14
CA LYS A 591 9.77 15.06 2.41
C LYS A 591 9.11 16.20 3.19
N LEU A 592 7.83 16.50 2.88
CA LEU A 592 7.04 17.48 3.63
C LEU A 592 6.76 17.03 5.06
N ILE A 593 6.41 15.75 5.26
CA ILE A 593 6.20 15.18 6.60
C ILE A 593 7.44 15.36 7.46
N SER A 594 8.61 14.96 6.95
CA SER A 594 9.88 15.11 7.68
C SER A 594 10.19 16.58 8.01
N THR A 595 10.01 17.49 7.03
CA THR A 595 10.25 18.92 7.21
C THR A 595 9.29 19.55 8.23
N MET A 596 8.00 19.22 8.15
CA MET A 596 6.97 19.75 9.06
C MET A 596 7.07 19.16 10.47
N ALA A 597 7.59 17.94 10.62
CA ALA A 597 7.83 17.31 11.91
C ALA A 597 9.00 17.98 12.64
N SER A 598 10.12 18.18 11.94
CA SER A 598 11.36 18.72 12.52
C SER A 598 11.33 20.23 12.69
N SER A 599 10.86 20.97 11.67
CA SER A 599 11.04 22.42 11.57
C SER A 599 9.72 23.21 11.56
N GLY A 600 8.57 22.54 11.62
CA GLY A 600 7.27 23.20 11.53
C GLY A 600 6.96 23.74 10.13
N LEU A 601 6.10 24.77 10.02
CA LEU A 601 5.76 25.38 8.72
C LEU A 601 6.89 26.27 8.20
N GLN A 602 7.58 25.82 7.16
CA GLN A 602 8.69 26.54 6.53
C GLN A 602 8.24 27.41 5.35
N PRO A 603 8.95 28.49 5.01
CA PRO A 603 8.63 29.34 3.86
C PRO A 603 8.58 28.58 2.54
N SER A 604 9.39 27.53 2.37
CA SER A 604 9.38 26.66 1.18
C SER A 604 8.02 26.01 0.90
N LEU A 605 7.15 25.87 1.90
CA LEU A 605 5.79 25.35 1.73
C LEU A 605 4.89 26.28 0.89
N SER A 606 5.23 27.56 0.73
CA SER A 606 4.49 28.48 -0.13
C SER A 606 4.70 28.21 -1.63
N LEU A 607 5.70 27.39 -1.99
CA LEU A 607 5.93 26.94 -3.37
C LEU A 607 4.88 25.92 -3.85
N LEU A 608 4.12 25.35 -2.92
CA LEU A 608 3.19 24.25 -3.16
C LEU A 608 1.75 24.75 -3.12
N PRO A 609 0.83 24.10 -3.85
CA PRO A 609 -0.56 24.53 -3.90
C PRO A 609 -1.26 24.40 -2.55
N GLY A 610 -2.35 25.16 -2.40
CA GLY A 610 -3.23 25.14 -1.24
C GLY A 610 -2.68 25.87 0.00
N ALA A 611 -3.60 26.21 0.89
CA ALA A 611 -3.33 26.94 2.12
C ALA A 611 -2.49 26.13 3.12
N GLN A 612 -1.99 26.81 4.15
CA GLN A 612 -1.29 26.20 5.28
C GLN A 612 -1.88 26.73 6.59
N ALA A 613 -1.86 25.90 7.64
CA ALA A 613 -2.26 26.31 8.98
C ALA A 613 -1.43 25.61 10.04
N GLN A 614 -1.08 26.35 11.09
CA GLN A 614 -0.49 25.81 12.31
C GLN A 614 -1.38 26.19 13.48
N HIS A 615 -1.65 25.22 14.35
CA HIS A 615 -2.40 25.42 15.56
C HIS A 615 -1.71 24.70 16.70
N ASP A 616 -1.17 25.49 17.62
CA ASP A 616 -0.55 25.00 18.84
C ASP A 616 -1.48 25.24 20.03
N GLN A 617 -1.69 24.21 20.83
CA GLN A 617 -2.53 24.24 22.02
C GLN A 617 -1.81 23.57 23.20
N LYS A 618 -2.04 24.09 24.40
CA LYS A 618 -1.41 23.54 25.61
C LYS A 618 -2.04 22.19 25.96
N ALA A 619 -1.23 21.13 25.99
CA ALA A 619 -1.62 19.82 26.51
C ALA A 619 -0.47 19.22 27.33
N LYS A 620 -0.79 18.54 28.43
CA LYS A 620 0.21 17.75 29.18
C LYS A 620 0.48 16.48 28.40
N MET A 621 1.74 16.08 28.22
CA MET A 621 2.06 14.81 27.57
C MET A 621 1.97 13.64 28.57
N ARG A 622 1.43 12.51 28.12
CA ARG A 622 1.35 11.26 28.89
C ARG A 622 2.70 10.54 28.96
N THR A 623 3.49 10.66 27.91
CA THR A 623 4.83 10.06 27.76
C THR A 623 5.79 11.07 27.15
N ASN A 624 7.11 10.86 27.35
CA ASN A 624 8.14 11.65 26.67
C ASN A 624 8.34 11.24 25.20
N ASP A 625 7.74 10.13 24.77
CA ASP A 625 7.83 9.69 23.37
C ASP A 625 7.03 10.64 22.48
N LYS A 626 7.69 11.19 21.46
CA LYS A 626 7.04 12.02 20.45
C LYS A 626 6.36 11.11 19.44
N VAL A 627 5.04 11.00 19.46
CA VAL A 627 4.26 10.33 18.40
C VAL A 627 3.65 11.38 17.48
N CYS A 628 3.90 11.29 16.18
CA CYS A 628 3.31 12.14 15.16
C CYS A 628 2.29 11.36 14.33
N LEU A 629 1.01 11.74 14.44
CA LEU A 629 -0.04 11.24 13.57
C LEU A 629 0.03 11.98 12.23
N VAL A 630 0.30 11.26 11.14
CA VAL A 630 0.31 11.81 9.79
C VAL A 630 -0.98 11.39 9.10
N TYR A 631 -1.85 12.34 8.82
CA TYR A 631 -3.16 12.08 8.22
C TYR A 631 -3.17 12.56 6.76
N PHE A 632 -3.30 11.62 5.82
CA PHE A 632 -3.47 11.89 4.39
C PHE A 632 -4.96 12.10 4.05
N ILE A 633 -5.28 13.23 3.43
CA ILE A 633 -6.64 13.57 2.98
C ILE A 633 -6.69 13.36 1.47
N GLY A 634 -7.47 12.40 1.01
CA GLY A 634 -7.51 12.01 -0.41
C GLY A 634 -6.66 10.79 -0.74
N GLY A 635 -5.95 10.23 0.26
CA GLY A 635 -5.34 8.90 0.23
C GLY A 635 -3.81 8.86 0.27
N VAL A 636 -3.27 7.68 0.59
CA VAL A 636 -1.83 7.39 0.68
C VAL A 636 -1.49 6.16 -0.14
N THR A 637 -0.33 6.18 -0.80
CA THR A 637 0.20 5.03 -1.54
C THR A 637 0.99 4.08 -0.64
N ARG A 638 1.13 2.83 -1.06
CA ARG A 638 1.90 1.82 -0.30
C ARG A 638 3.40 2.12 -0.28
N ALA A 639 3.91 2.75 -1.33
CA ALA A 639 5.27 3.25 -1.36
C ALA A 639 5.48 4.46 -0.44
N GLU A 640 4.51 5.37 -0.30
CA GLU A 640 4.56 6.43 0.72
C GLU A 640 4.52 5.84 2.15
N MET A 641 3.69 4.83 2.38
CA MET A 641 3.69 4.10 3.66
C MET A 641 5.06 3.47 3.94
N SER A 642 5.66 2.80 2.95
CA SER A 642 7.00 2.20 3.03
C SER A 642 8.07 3.26 3.32
N ALA A 643 7.97 4.43 2.68
CA ALA A 643 8.87 5.56 2.90
C ALA A 643 8.78 6.09 4.34
N ILE A 644 7.57 6.24 4.88
CA ILE A 644 7.36 6.66 6.28
C ILE A 644 7.89 5.59 7.25
N ARG A 645 7.74 4.31 6.93
CA ARG A 645 8.34 3.20 7.70
C ARG A 645 9.87 3.24 7.66
N CYS A 646 10.49 3.56 6.53
CA CYS A 646 11.93 3.80 6.45
C CYS A 646 12.36 4.96 7.35
N LEU A 647 11.63 6.09 7.35
CA LEU A 647 11.90 7.18 8.29
C LEU A 647 11.81 6.71 9.75
N ASN A 648 10.82 5.89 10.09
CA ASN A 648 10.71 5.32 11.44
C ASN A 648 11.88 4.40 11.83
N LEU A 649 12.48 3.69 10.88
CA LEU A 649 13.64 2.83 11.09
C LEU A 649 14.93 3.64 11.27
N GLN A 650 15.06 4.75 10.55
CA GLN A 650 16.24 5.61 10.57
C GLN A 650 16.18 6.73 11.63
N ARG A 651 15.06 6.85 12.35
CA ARG A 651 14.80 7.98 13.24
C ARG A 651 15.81 8.12 14.38
N GLY A 652 16.19 9.36 14.66
CA GLY A 652 16.94 9.71 15.87
C GLY A 652 16.09 9.61 17.14
N ALA A 653 16.74 9.62 18.31
CA ALA A 653 16.02 9.58 19.61
C ALA A 653 15.08 10.77 19.83
N GLU A 654 15.40 11.93 19.24
CA GLU A 654 14.61 13.17 19.35
C GLU A 654 13.51 13.30 18.30
N GLU A 655 13.52 12.43 17.29
CA GLU A 655 12.58 12.45 16.18
C GLU A 655 11.30 11.68 16.52
N PRO A 656 10.14 12.16 16.05
CA PRO A 656 8.89 11.51 16.36
C PRO A 656 8.77 10.16 15.66
N LEU A 657 8.04 9.26 16.31
CA LEU A 657 7.50 8.06 15.67
C LEU A 657 6.28 8.45 14.83
N TYR A 658 6.29 8.14 13.54
CA TYR A 658 5.17 8.40 12.64
C TYR A 658 4.16 7.27 12.67
N VAL A 659 2.88 7.62 12.79
CA VAL A 659 1.73 6.72 12.61
C VAL A 659 0.86 7.29 11.51
N ILE A 660 0.42 6.46 10.57
CA ILE A 660 -0.30 6.89 9.38
C ILE A 660 -1.80 6.81 9.65
N ALA A 661 -2.51 7.87 9.32
CA ALA A 661 -3.95 7.88 9.12
C ALA A 661 -4.27 8.29 7.68
N THR A 662 -5.33 7.77 7.11
CA THR A 662 -5.71 8.12 5.73
C THR A 662 -7.21 8.03 5.51
N THR A 663 -7.72 8.76 4.54
CA THR A 663 -9.07 8.51 4.01
C THR A 663 -9.15 7.15 3.32
N ASN A 664 -8.09 6.75 2.61
CA ASN A 664 -7.98 5.46 1.93
C ASN A 664 -6.53 5.10 1.56
N VAL A 665 -6.23 3.83 1.33
CA VAL A 665 -5.02 3.43 0.60
C VAL A 665 -5.30 3.51 -0.90
N ILE A 666 -4.41 4.12 -1.68
CA ILE A 666 -4.64 4.43 -3.10
C ILE A 666 -3.43 4.11 -3.98
N ASN A 667 -3.64 4.08 -5.28
CA ASN A 667 -2.63 4.15 -6.33
C ASN A 667 -3.08 5.08 -7.47
N GLY A 668 -2.27 5.19 -8.53
CA GLY A 668 -2.56 6.09 -9.66
C GLY A 668 -3.87 5.77 -10.39
N TYR A 669 -4.33 4.52 -10.36
CA TYR A 669 -5.57 4.12 -11.02
C TYR A 669 -6.82 4.66 -10.32
N ASP A 670 -6.74 4.94 -9.02
CA ASP A 670 -7.85 5.47 -8.21
C ASP A 670 -8.20 6.93 -8.54
N PHE A 671 -7.35 7.62 -9.30
CA PHE A 671 -7.65 8.97 -9.80
C PHE A 671 -8.33 8.96 -11.17
N VAL A 672 -7.97 8.00 -12.03
CA VAL A 672 -8.44 7.95 -13.42
C VAL A 672 -9.70 7.11 -13.57
N ARG A 673 -9.80 5.95 -12.90
CA ARG A 673 -10.94 5.03 -13.03
C ARG A 673 -12.26 5.64 -12.58
N PRO A 674 -12.33 6.44 -11.49
CA PRO A 674 -13.60 7.07 -11.08
C PRO A 674 -14.13 8.12 -12.05
N ALA A 675 -13.33 8.54 -13.04
CA ALA A 675 -13.77 9.41 -14.12
C ALA A 675 -14.56 8.65 -15.20
N PHE A 676 -14.47 7.31 -15.24
CA PHE A 676 -15.09 6.47 -16.27
C PHE A 676 -16.57 6.22 -16.00
N SER A 677 -17.33 5.97 -17.08
CA SER A 677 -18.67 5.39 -16.98
C SER A 677 -18.59 3.89 -16.61
N GLY A 678 -19.69 3.30 -16.13
CA GLY A 678 -19.70 1.90 -15.67
C GLY A 678 -19.28 0.87 -16.72
N ASP A 679 -19.65 1.08 -17.99
CA ASP A 679 -19.28 0.16 -19.09
C ASP A 679 -17.86 0.40 -19.60
N GLN A 680 -17.37 1.63 -19.50
CA GLN A 680 -15.98 1.97 -19.81
C GLN A 680 -15.03 1.35 -18.77
N LEU A 681 -15.39 1.42 -17.49
CA LEU A 681 -14.62 0.78 -16.41
C LEU A 681 -14.57 -0.75 -16.59
N LYS A 682 -15.68 -1.39 -16.95
CA LYS A 682 -15.69 -2.84 -17.23
C LYS A 682 -14.74 -3.22 -18.38
N ARG A 683 -14.76 -2.47 -19.48
CA ARG A 683 -13.86 -2.71 -20.62
C ARG A 683 -12.39 -2.55 -20.22
N ASP A 684 -12.07 -1.50 -19.48
CA ASP A 684 -10.71 -1.24 -18.99
C ASP A 684 -10.20 -2.35 -18.05
N LEU A 685 -11.04 -2.82 -17.12
CA LEU A 685 -10.68 -3.92 -16.23
C LEU A 685 -10.53 -5.24 -16.99
N GLN A 686 -11.38 -5.49 -18.00
CA GLN A 686 -11.27 -6.67 -18.86
C GLN A 686 -9.97 -6.67 -19.66
N THR A 687 -9.58 -5.55 -20.27
CA THR A 687 -8.32 -5.46 -21.03
C THR A 687 -7.10 -5.56 -20.12
N MET A 688 -7.13 -4.99 -18.92
CA MET A 688 -6.07 -5.21 -17.92
C MET A 688 -5.95 -6.69 -17.54
N SER A 689 -7.08 -7.37 -17.34
CA SER A 689 -7.11 -8.80 -17.04
C SER A 689 -6.85 -9.73 -18.24
N ALA A 690 -6.73 -9.20 -19.46
CA ALA A 690 -6.44 -9.98 -20.67
C ALA A 690 -5.01 -9.73 -21.18
N GLY A 691 -4.51 -8.49 -21.03
CA GLY A 691 -3.17 -8.08 -21.47
C GLY A 691 -2.02 -8.67 -20.64
N GLU A 692 -2.29 -9.11 -19.40
CA GLU A 692 -1.27 -9.72 -18.53
C GLU A 692 -1.23 -11.27 -18.61
N PHE A 693 -2.09 -11.85 -19.45
CA PHE A 693 -2.34 -13.30 -19.54
C PHE A 693 -1.96 -13.92 -20.88
N HIS A 694 -1.40 -13.13 -21.79
CA HIS A 694 -0.76 -13.64 -23.00
C HIS A 694 0.76 -13.62 -22.86
N VAL A 695 1.28 -14.48 -21.98
CA VAL A 695 2.60 -15.10 -22.11
C VAL A 695 2.52 -16.56 -21.69
#